data_AF-A0A1Q6TV28-F1
#
_entry.id   AF-A0A1Q6TV28-F1
#
_cell.length_a   1.000
_cell.length_b   1.000
_cell.length_c   1.000
_cell.angle_alpha   90.00
_cell.angle_beta   90.00
_cell.angle_gamma   90.00
#
_symmetry.space_group_name_H-M   'P 1'
#
loop_
_entity.id
_entity.type
_entity.pdbx_description
1 polymer ?
#
loop_
_entity_poly.entity_id
_entity_poly.type
_entity_poly.pdbx_seq_one_letter_code
_entity_poly.pdbx_strand_id
1 'polypeptide(L)'
;MKINTNLSSLIVQSGLKLSTNGLNTAIERMTTGFKINHAKDNAANYSIKTKLSSKISAYQVAEDNATMGLDMVSTASSSLDTMLNLLSRLRSLSVQAQNGTYGNTSLEALNDEAEAITDEIARIRMNTKYNGIELLAPKPQEAEIPYTYTPNSDGFLVDVVKRDTSAMTTLASVDETAALTAGTYSISTAEELAKLALMTNKGLVGENTEFVLANDIDLSGYSSGAGWTPIGNHYEKPFLAKFDGNGYVISNLYINSGEHYLGLFGKVEGSIENLGIVDAHVVCSSRVSQGNRGILAAYSKKDVKNCYAKGNIIGREYEYVGGLIGWSDSSSTVQDCWTDVRVEGLGTQTSHYKAGALGGICGIGANITRCFSLGDVYAPELKGIGGIAGTWSTSLMKISDSYSTGDITGGVQVGGIVGDGVKILNCYSTGKISGEDYVGGLCAYAEVGANIVSSGSYGSVTGKSYVGALAGLIMSSSKDVIIEENVYTGQGLAPFGKLTINQDASVKVSIKNNIDLSKEIEMTEKVLQIGINSSESSTLKFSTGFSFNGLDTLLVKGLENPLTLEKIDDLIAKVYEKQTELGTVENRLDSALEQIGVAYDNLVSTQSTIRDTDIAEESSAYIRNQILQQAAATLMSTANQTPAIALQLL
;
A
#
# COMPACT_ATOMS: atom_id res chain seq x y z
N MET A 1 -10.21 88.07 -44.31
CA MET A 1 -10.85 86.79 -43.92
C MET A 1 -10.30 85.73 -44.87
N LYS A 2 -9.47 84.77 -44.40
CA LYS A 2 -9.02 83.68 -45.29
C LYS A 2 -10.19 82.71 -45.45
N ILE A 3 -10.80 82.69 -46.63
CA ILE A 3 -12.02 81.92 -46.96
C ILE A 3 -11.81 80.41 -46.75
N ASN A 4 -10.56 79.93 -46.81
CA ASN A 4 -10.20 78.52 -46.64
C ASN A 4 -10.03 78.06 -45.17
N THR A 5 -10.12 78.94 -44.17
CA THR A 5 -9.93 78.55 -42.76
C THR A 5 -10.94 79.24 -41.86
N ASN A 6 -12.05 78.55 -41.56
CA ASN A 6 -13.09 79.03 -40.65
C ASN A 6 -12.70 78.77 -39.19
N LEU A 7 -11.97 79.72 -38.60
CA LEU A 7 -11.51 79.64 -37.21
C LEU A 7 -12.67 79.55 -36.21
N SER A 8 -13.78 80.26 -36.44
CA SER A 8 -14.97 80.22 -35.58
C SER A 8 -15.61 78.83 -35.57
N SER A 9 -15.71 78.19 -36.73
CA SER A 9 -16.19 76.80 -36.84
C SER A 9 -15.22 75.82 -36.18
N LEU A 10 -13.90 75.99 -36.31
CA LEU A 10 -12.91 75.17 -35.61
C LEU A 10 -12.98 75.30 -34.08
N ILE A 11 -13.16 76.51 -33.55
CA ILE A 11 -13.30 76.76 -32.11
C ILE A 11 -14.59 76.09 -31.59
N VAL A 12 -15.70 76.26 -32.30
CA VAL A 12 -16.98 75.63 -31.94
C VAL A 12 -16.89 74.10 -32.06
N GLN A 13 -16.21 73.57 -33.08
CA GLN A 13 -15.97 72.14 -33.24
C GLN A 13 -15.09 71.56 -32.12
N SER A 14 -14.06 72.30 -31.69
CA SER A 14 -13.24 71.93 -30.53
C SER A 14 -14.07 71.94 -29.25
N GLY A 15 -14.91 72.97 -29.05
CA GLY A 15 -15.86 73.04 -27.92
C GLY A 15 -16.87 71.90 -27.93
N LEU A 16 -17.46 71.60 -29.09
CA LEU A 16 -18.39 70.49 -29.27
C LEU A 16 -17.73 69.15 -28.97
N LYS A 17 -16.48 68.94 -29.42
CA LYS A 17 -15.69 67.74 -29.10
C LYS A 17 -15.44 67.61 -27.60
N LEU A 18 -15.10 68.70 -26.91
CA LEU A 18 -14.93 68.72 -25.46
C LEU A 18 -16.24 68.38 -24.72
N SER A 19 -17.36 69.01 -25.09
CA SER A 19 -18.67 68.72 -24.48
C SER A 19 -19.16 67.32 -24.78
N THR A 20 -18.93 66.80 -26.00
CA THR A 20 -19.28 65.42 -26.37
C THR A 20 -18.46 64.41 -25.57
N ASN A 21 -17.15 64.67 -25.38
CA ASN A 21 -16.31 63.83 -24.54
C ASN A 21 -16.75 63.87 -23.06
N GLY A 22 -17.04 65.06 -22.53
CA GLY A 22 -17.54 65.21 -21.16
C GLY A 22 -18.90 64.55 -20.95
N LEU A 23 -19.79 64.61 -21.94
CA LEU A 23 -21.07 63.89 -21.94
C LEU A 23 -20.85 62.37 -21.92
N ASN A 24 -19.98 61.85 -22.80
CA ASN A 24 -19.67 60.42 -22.85
C ASN A 24 -19.07 59.92 -21.53
N THR A 25 -18.20 60.70 -20.89
CA THR A 25 -17.65 60.37 -19.56
C THR A 25 -18.73 60.38 -18.49
N ALA A 26 -19.64 61.37 -18.47
CA ALA A 26 -20.75 61.39 -17.51
C ALA A 26 -21.69 60.19 -17.72
N ILE A 27 -22.02 59.85 -18.97
CA ILE A 27 -22.80 58.65 -19.31
C ILE A 27 -22.11 57.38 -18.79
N GLU A 28 -20.82 57.25 -19.05
CA GLU A 28 -20.03 56.08 -18.61
C GLU A 28 -20.04 55.94 -17.09
N ARG A 29 -19.81 57.03 -16.35
CA ARG A 29 -19.82 57.05 -14.88
C ARG A 29 -21.21 56.80 -14.30
N MET A 30 -22.27 57.36 -14.90
CA MET A 30 -23.66 57.09 -14.50
C MET A 30 -24.08 55.64 -14.76
N THR A 31 -23.62 55.06 -15.88
CA THR A 31 -23.96 53.67 -16.26
C THR A 31 -23.21 52.68 -15.38
N THR A 32 -21.95 52.95 -15.08
CA THR A 32 -21.10 52.08 -14.27
C THR A 32 -21.29 52.29 -12.77
N GLY A 33 -21.78 53.46 -12.35
CA GLY A 33 -21.81 53.89 -10.96
C GLY A 33 -20.44 54.33 -10.42
N PHE A 34 -19.37 54.27 -11.21
CA PHE A 34 -18.00 54.45 -10.74
C PHE A 34 -17.33 55.70 -11.31
N LYS A 35 -16.70 56.50 -10.44
CA LYS A 35 -16.04 57.75 -10.83
C LYS A 35 -14.69 57.50 -11.50
N ILE A 36 -14.16 56.28 -11.33
CA ILE A 36 -12.89 55.81 -11.89
C ILE A 36 -13.13 54.51 -12.67
N ASN A 37 -13.28 54.64 -13.98
CA ASN A 37 -13.46 53.51 -14.89
C ASN A 37 -12.16 53.11 -15.56
N HIS A 38 -11.32 54.08 -15.92
CA HIS A 38 -10.06 53.85 -16.61
C HIS A 38 -8.85 54.40 -15.82
N ALA A 39 -7.67 53.82 -16.05
CA ALA A 39 -6.42 54.30 -15.46
C ALA A 39 -6.07 55.74 -15.88
N LYS A 40 -6.54 56.18 -17.06
CA LYS A 40 -6.36 57.56 -17.55
C LYS A 40 -7.15 58.60 -16.75
N ASP A 41 -8.21 58.18 -16.04
CA ASP A 41 -9.09 59.11 -15.32
C ASP A 41 -8.43 59.55 -14.00
N ASN A 42 -7.78 58.62 -13.31
CA ASN A 42 -6.96 58.88 -12.12
C ASN A 42 -6.04 57.67 -11.85
N ALA A 43 -4.78 57.75 -12.30
CA ALA A 43 -3.85 56.63 -12.21
C ALA A 43 -3.57 56.18 -10.77
N ALA A 44 -3.49 57.11 -9.82
CA ALA A 44 -3.21 56.82 -8.41
C ALA A 44 -4.39 56.08 -7.75
N ASN A 45 -5.60 56.63 -7.85
CA ASN A 45 -6.79 56.01 -7.26
C ASN A 45 -7.20 54.74 -8.01
N TYR A 46 -6.95 54.64 -9.32
CA TYR A 46 -7.15 53.40 -10.08
C TYR A 46 -6.22 52.28 -9.59
N SER A 47 -4.95 52.58 -9.31
CA SER A 47 -3.99 51.64 -8.72
C SER A 47 -4.44 51.18 -7.33
N ILE A 48 -4.88 52.12 -6.48
CA ILE A 48 -5.41 51.81 -5.14
C ILE A 48 -6.66 50.92 -5.24
N LYS A 49 -7.64 51.29 -6.07
CA LYS A 49 -8.84 50.47 -6.35
C LYS A 49 -8.47 49.06 -6.79
N THR A 50 -7.52 48.92 -7.70
CA THR A 50 -7.10 47.60 -8.22
C THR A 50 -6.47 46.76 -7.10
N LYS A 51 -5.61 47.36 -6.28
CA LYS A 51 -5.04 46.70 -5.09
C LYS A 51 -6.11 46.31 -4.07
N LEU A 52 -7.06 47.20 -3.78
CA LEU A 52 -8.20 46.90 -2.89
C LEU A 52 -9.04 45.77 -3.44
N SER A 53 -9.35 45.77 -4.74
CA SER A 53 -10.11 44.69 -5.40
C SER A 53 -9.39 43.35 -5.25
N SER A 54 -8.08 43.32 -5.49
CA SER A 54 -7.27 42.11 -5.30
C SER A 54 -7.26 41.65 -3.84
N LYS A 55 -7.20 42.58 -2.86
CA LYS A 55 -7.29 42.25 -1.44
C LYS A 55 -8.65 41.70 -1.05
N ILE A 56 -9.75 42.32 -1.53
CA ILE A 56 -11.12 41.87 -1.28
C ILE A 56 -11.30 40.44 -1.79
N SER A 57 -10.90 40.15 -3.04
CA SER A 57 -10.94 38.79 -3.57
C SER A 57 -10.07 37.82 -2.76
N ALA A 58 -8.90 38.25 -2.30
CA ALA A 58 -8.05 37.41 -1.45
C ALA A 58 -8.68 37.13 -0.08
N TYR A 59 -9.34 38.12 0.53
CA TYR A 59 -10.06 37.94 1.80
C TYR A 59 -11.29 37.04 1.64
N GLN A 60 -12.00 37.12 0.52
CA GLN A 60 -13.10 36.21 0.23
C GLN A 60 -12.62 34.74 0.13
N VAL A 61 -11.51 34.50 -0.57
CA VAL A 61 -10.89 33.15 -0.61
C VAL A 61 -10.40 32.72 0.78
N ALA A 62 -9.87 33.65 1.58
CA ALA A 62 -9.43 33.36 2.94
C ALA A 62 -10.61 33.02 3.87
N GLU A 63 -11.75 33.69 3.71
CA GLU A 63 -13.02 33.38 4.38
C GLU A 63 -13.50 31.98 4.01
N ASP A 64 -13.59 31.68 2.70
CA ASP A 64 -13.96 30.35 2.20
C ASP A 64 -13.05 29.25 2.75
N ASN A 65 -11.72 29.50 2.79
CA ASN A 65 -10.74 28.58 3.36
C ASN A 65 -10.94 28.37 4.87
N ALA A 66 -11.25 29.43 5.61
CA ALA A 66 -11.51 29.36 7.04
C ALA A 66 -12.82 28.60 7.33
N THR A 67 -13.88 28.82 6.54
CA THR A 67 -15.15 28.07 6.61
C THR A 67 -14.95 26.59 6.29
N MET A 68 -14.23 26.26 5.20
CA MET A 68 -13.88 24.86 4.89
C MET A 68 -13.07 24.21 6.02
N GLY A 69 -12.17 24.97 6.64
CA GLY A 69 -11.45 24.54 7.83
C GLY A 69 -12.36 24.21 9.01
N LEU A 70 -13.32 25.09 9.28
CA LEU A 70 -14.29 24.93 10.36
C LEU A 70 -15.16 23.69 10.13
N ASP A 71 -15.67 23.50 8.91
CA ASP A 71 -16.46 22.32 8.53
C ASP A 71 -15.66 21.03 8.70
N MET A 72 -14.38 21.04 8.31
CA MET A 72 -13.48 19.89 8.45
C MET A 72 -13.25 19.53 9.93
N VAL A 73 -12.97 20.52 10.76
CA VAL A 73 -12.75 20.31 12.21
C VAL A 73 -14.04 19.86 12.89
N SER A 74 -15.18 20.47 12.56
CA SER A 74 -16.49 20.09 13.10
C SER A 74 -16.90 18.67 12.72
N THR A 75 -16.59 18.23 11.50
CA THR A 75 -16.79 16.84 11.05
C THR A 75 -15.95 15.85 11.86
N ALA A 76 -14.68 16.19 12.13
CA ALA A 76 -13.81 15.39 12.98
C ALA A 76 -14.31 15.35 14.44
N SER A 77 -14.70 16.51 14.99
CA SER A 77 -15.24 16.65 16.35
C SER A 77 -16.51 15.82 16.56
N SER A 78 -17.45 15.86 15.60
CA SER A 78 -18.68 15.05 15.63
C SER A 78 -18.40 13.54 15.57
N SER A 79 -17.38 13.14 14.80
CA SER A 79 -16.95 11.74 14.74
C SER A 79 -16.31 11.28 16.06
N LEU A 80 -15.52 12.15 16.71
CA LEU A 80 -14.94 11.89 18.04
C LEU A 80 -16.01 11.74 19.10
N ASP A 81 -17.07 12.57 19.08
CA ASP A 81 -18.20 12.45 20.01
C ASP A 81 -18.92 11.09 19.87
N THR A 82 -19.13 10.64 18.63
CA THR A 82 -19.70 9.31 18.37
C THR A 82 -18.80 8.21 18.93
N MET A 83 -17.48 8.28 18.72
CA MET A 83 -16.53 7.32 19.30
C MET A 83 -16.52 7.36 20.83
N LEU A 84 -16.64 8.54 21.44
CA LEU A 84 -16.68 8.70 22.89
C LEU A 84 -17.93 8.04 23.49
N ASN A 85 -19.09 8.18 22.84
CA ASN A 85 -20.33 7.51 23.25
C ASN A 85 -20.19 5.98 23.16
N LEU A 86 -19.56 5.47 22.09
CA LEU A 86 -19.27 4.05 21.92
C LEU A 86 -18.29 3.52 22.97
N LEU A 87 -17.20 4.24 23.26
CA LEU A 87 -16.25 3.88 24.31
C LEU A 87 -16.88 3.91 25.70
N SER A 88 -17.79 4.83 25.96
CA SER A 88 -18.55 4.88 27.22
C SER A 88 -19.51 3.69 27.36
N ARG A 89 -20.14 3.25 26.26
CA ARG A 89 -20.90 1.99 26.23
C ARG A 89 -19.99 0.80 26.48
N LEU A 90 -18.84 0.74 25.82
CA LEU A 90 -17.83 -0.32 25.96
C LEU A 90 -17.33 -0.43 27.42
N ARG A 91 -17.06 0.71 28.04
CA ARG A 91 -16.71 0.83 29.46
C ARG A 91 -17.82 0.25 30.34
N SER A 92 -19.07 0.58 30.03
CA SER A 92 -20.23 0.09 30.79
C SER A 92 -20.40 -1.42 30.67
N LEU A 93 -20.10 -2.01 29.51
CA LEU A 93 -20.07 -3.46 29.31
C LEU A 93 -18.92 -4.11 30.09
N SER A 94 -17.73 -3.49 30.10
CA SER A 94 -16.59 -4.00 30.89
C SER A 94 -16.90 -4.02 32.39
N VAL A 95 -17.53 -2.97 32.92
CA VAL A 95 -17.97 -2.93 34.33
C VAL A 95 -19.02 -4.00 34.62
N GLN A 96 -19.92 -4.29 33.68
CA GLN A 96 -20.89 -5.38 33.82
C GLN A 96 -20.21 -6.75 33.81
N ALA A 97 -19.31 -7.01 32.87
CA ALA A 97 -18.59 -8.26 32.75
C ALA A 97 -17.68 -8.56 33.96
N GLN A 98 -17.17 -7.53 34.64
CA GLN A 98 -16.41 -7.69 35.90
C GLN A 98 -17.27 -8.07 37.11
N ASN A 99 -18.60 -8.04 36.97
CA ASN A 99 -19.49 -8.51 38.03
C ASN A 99 -19.51 -10.06 38.04
N GLY A 100 -19.04 -10.67 39.12
CA GLY A 100 -18.95 -12.13 39.28
C GLY A 100 -20.29 -12.88 39.37
N THR A 101 -21.41 -12.24 39.01
CA THR A 101 -22.76 -12.81 39.03
C THR A 101 -23.24 -13.28 37.65
N TYR A 102 -22.53 -12.97 36.57
CA TYR A 102 -22.88 -13.39 35.21
C TYR A 102 -22.35 -14.80 34.90
N GLY A 103 -23.19 -15.63 34.25
CA GLY A 103 -22.76 -16.93 33.72
C GLY A 103 -22.05 -16.83 32.37
N ASN A 104 -21.36 -17.90 31.95
CA ASN A 104 -20.54 -17.92 30.73
C ASN A 104 -21.28 -17.45 29.46
N THR A 105 -22.53 -17.90 29.26
CA THR A 105 -23.34 -17.48 28.09
C THR A 105 -23.66 -15.98 28.09
N SER A 106 -23.83 -15.38 29.28
CA SER A 106 -24.06 -13.94 29.40
C SER A 106 -22.76 -13.17 29.17
N LEU A 107 -21.61 -13.69 29.60
CA LEU A 107 -20.30 -13.10 29.35
C LEU A 107 -19.92 -13.16 27.86
N GLU A 108 -20.25 -14.27 27.17
CA GLU A 108 -20.08 -14.39 25.71
C GLU A 108 -20.90 -13.32 24.98
N ALA A 109 -22.19 -13.16 25.30
CA ALA A 109 -23.04 -12.14 24.69
C ALA A 109 -22.55 -10.70 24.93
N LEU A 110 -21.99 -10.41 26.12
CA LEU A 110 -21.41 -9.10 26.42
C LEU A 110 -20.11 -8.86 25.63
N ASN A 111 -19.28 -9.89 25.45
CA ASN A 111 -18.07 -9.81 24.64
C ASN A 111 -18.41 -9.63 23.15
N ASP A 112 -19.44 -10.30 22.63
CA ASP A 112 -19.92 -10.11 21.25
C ASP A 112 -20.40 -8.67 21.01
N GLU A 113 -21.14 -8.08 21.97
CA GLU A 113 -21.55 -6.66 21.88
C GLU A 113 -20.33 -5.72 21.90
N ALA A 114 -19.32 -6.03 22.71
CA ALA A 114 -18.10 -5.25 22.80
C ALA A 114 -17.24 -5.32 21.54
N GLU A 115 -17.17 -6.48 20.88
CA GLU A 115 -16.50 -6.66 19.60
C GLU A 115 -17.18 -5.80 18.52
N ALA A 116 -18.51 -5.86 18.42
CA ALA A 116 -19.27 -5.03 17.49
C ALA A 116 -19.06 -3.51 17.71
N ILE A 117 -18.98 -3.07 18.98
CA ILE A 117 -18.68 -1.67 19.31
C ILE A 117 -17.25 -1.31 18.89
N THR A 118 -16.29 -2.19 19.14
CA THR A 118 -14.88 -1.98 18.80
C THR A 118 -14.69 -1.87 17.29
N ASP A 119 -15.36 -2.73 16.52
CA ASP A 119 -15.37 -2.69 15.06
C ASP A 119 -16.00 -1.41 14.54
N GLU A 120 -17.09 -0.94 15.16
CA GLU A 120 -17.74 0.30 14.78
C GLU A 120 -16.83 1.52 15.03
N ILE A 121 -16.10 1.55 16.15
CA ILE A 121 -15.10 2.60 16.44
C ILE A 121 -13.98 2.58 15.37
N ALA A 122 -13.47 1.38 15.03
CA ALA A 122 -12.45 1.24 13.99
C ALA A 122 -12.97 1.71 12.62
N ARG A 123 -14.22 1.38 12.28
CA ARG A 123 -14.90 1.80 11.05
C ARG A 123 -15.03 3.32 10.96
N ILE A 124 -15.45 3.99 12.04
CA ILE A 124 -15.55 5.45 12.09
C ILE A 124 -14.16 6.07 11.86
N ARG A 125 -13.16 5.60 12.60
CA ARG A 125 -11.78 6.11 12.49
C ARG A 125 -11.22 6.03 11.05
N MET A 126 -11.49 4.95 10.33
CA MET A 126 -10.97 4.74 8.97
C MET A 126 -11.80 5.42 7.88
N ASN A 127 -13.10 5.65 8.11
CA ASN A 127 -14.00 6.17 7.08
C ASN A 127 -14.36 7.65 7.23
N THR A 128 -14.02 8.30 8.36
CA THR A 128 -14.24 9.74 8.53
C THR A 128 -13.36 10.54 7.57
N LYS A 129 -14.00 11.11 6.54
CA LYS A 129 -13.37 11.85 5.45
C LYS A 129 -14.07 13.19 5.22
N TYR A 130 -13.31 14.21 4.84
CA TYR A 130 -13.84 15.48 4.34
C TYR A 130 -13.17 15.79 3.00
N ASN A 131 -13.96 15.98 1.93
CA ASN A 131 -13.45 16.15 0.56
C ASN A 131 -12.41 15.09 0.14
N GLY A 132 -12.61 13.83 0.56
CA GLY A 132 -11.69 12.71 0.28
C GLY A 132 -10.43 12.67 1.16
N ILE A 133 -10.21 13.67 2.02
CA ILE A 133 -9.11 13.71 2.98
C ILE A 133 -9.51 12.92 4.23
N GLU A 134 -8.72 11.92 4.59
CA GLU A 134 -8.88 11.18 5.84
C GLU A 134 -8.51 12.07 7.03
N LEU A 135 -9.40 12.12 8.02
CA LEU A 135 -9.26 13.03 9.17
C LEU A 135 -8.68 12.34 10.40
N LEU A 136 -9.07 11.09 10.66
CA LEU A 136 -8.76 10.36 11.89
C LEU A 136 -7.81 9.17 11.70
N ALA A 137 -7.53 8.80 10.44
CA ALA A 137 -6.61 7.72 10.12
C ALA A 137 -5.14 8.18 10.31
N PRO A 138 -4.26 7.31 10.83
CA PRO A 138 -2.82 7.57 10.78
C PRO A 138 -2.37 7.46 9.33
N LYS A 139 -1.43 8.32 8.89
CA LYS A 139 -0.74 8.07 7.62
C LYS A 139 -0.03 6.71 7.77
N PRO A 140 -0.17 5.76 6.83
CA PRO A 140 0.71 4.60 6.82
C PRO A 140 2.13 5.16 6.76
N GLN A 141 2.94 4.84 7.76
CA GLN A 141 4.37 5.09 7.69
C GLN A 141 4.84 4.49 6.36
N GLU A 142 5.53 5.27 5.51
CA GLU A 142 6.25 4.66 4.40
C GLU A 142 7.26 3.73 5.04
N ALA A 143 6.96 2.44 4.98
CA ALA A 143 7.73 1.47 5.70
C ALA A 143 9.09 1.34 5.06
N GLU A 144 10.12 1.65 5.83
CA GLU A 144 11.49 1.29 5.48
C GLU A 144 11.54 -0.24 5.40
N ILE A 145 11.75 -0.77 4.19
CA ILE A 145 11.86 -2.22 3.98
C ILE A 145 13.10 -2.69 4.75
N PRO A 146 12.96 -3.54 5.77
CA PRO A 146 13.98 -3.70 6.81
C PRO A 146 15.30 -4.32 6.33
N TYR A 147 15.28 -5.07 5.22
CA TYR A 147 16.47 -5.61 4.55
C TYR A 147 16.07 -6.14 3.15
N THR A 148 16.93 -5.99 2.15
CA THR A 148 16.74 -6.61 0.81
C THR A 148 17.99 -7.41 0.48
N TYR A 149 17.81 -8.64 0.00
CA TYR A 149 18.90 -9.46 -0.51
C TYR A 149 18.92 -9.28 -2.02
N THR A 150 20.04 -8.82 -2.56
CA THR A 150 20.19 -8.65 -4.00
C THR A 150 21.13 -9.73 -4.52
N PRO A 151 20.70 -10.54 -5.51
CA PRO A 151 21.59 -11.47 -6.19
C PRO A 151 22.78 -10.75 -6.81
N ASN A 152 23.93 -11.42 -6.85
CA ASN A 152 25.07 -10.99 -7.63
C ASN A 152 24.78 -11.08 -9.15
N SER A 153 25.75 -10.71 -9.99
CA SER A 153 25.61 -10.74 -11.45
C SER A 153 25.25 -12.13 -12.01
N ASP A 154 25.65 -13.18 -11.30
CA ASP A 154 25.44 -14.57 -11.70
C ASP A 154 24.12 -15.13 -11.13
N GLY A 155 23.39 -14.32 -10.37
CA GLY A 155 22.10 -14.66 -9.78
C GLY A 155 22.17 -15.35 -8.42
N PHE A 156 23.32 -15.43 -7.76
CA PHE A 156 23.47 -16.09 -6.44
C PHE A 156 23.48 -15.08 -5.29
N LEU A 157 23.02 -15.49 -4.10
CA LEU A 157 23.03 -14.63 -2.90
C LEU A 157 24.36 -14.69 -2.15
N VAL A 158 25.08 -15.81 -2.30
CA VAL A 158 26.43 -15.99 -1.79
C VAL A 158 27.34 -16.20 -2.99
N ASP A 159 28.45 -15.46 -3.03
CA ASP A 159 29.45 -15.60 -4.09
C ASP A 159 30.02 -17.02 -4.14
N VAL A 160 30.03 -17.58 -5.35
CA VAL A 160 30.51 -18.94 -5.59
C VAL A 160 31.90 -18.89 -6.18
N VAL A 161 32.87 -19.49 -5.49
CA VAL A 161 34.22 -19.69 -6.03
C VAL A 161 34.22 -20.96 -6.88
N LYS A 162 34.24 -20.80 -8.20
CA LYS A 162 34.21 -21.92 -9.15
C LYS A 162 35.39 -22.87 -8.91
N ARG A 163 35.08 -24.15 -8.68
CA ARG A 163 36.05 -25.24 -8.55
C ARG A 163 36.56 -25.65 -9.91
N ASP A 164 37.87 -25.90 -10.00
CA ASP A 164 38.48 -26.52 -11.18
C ASP A 164 38.07 -27.99 -11.27
N THR A 165 37.36 -28.35 -12.34
CA THR A 165 36.83 -29.69 -12.59
C THR A 165 37.77 -30.55 -13.43
N SER A 166 38.91 -30.02 -13.89
CA SER A 166 39.83 -30.71 -14.81
C SER A 166 40.45 -31.98 -14.23
N ALA A 167 40.57 -32.06 -12.91
CA ALA A 167 41.11 -33.23 -12.19
C ALA A 167 40.01 -34.23 -11.74
N MET A 168 38.73 -33.91 -11.95
CA MET A 168 37.60 -34.75 -11.54
C MET A 168 37.31 -35.84 -12.57
N THR A 169 36.67 -36.93 -12.12
CA THR A 169 36.27 -38.00 -13.04
C THR A 169 35.06 -37.56 -13.85
N THR A 170 35.18 -37.44 -15.17
CA THR A 170 34.03 -37.09 -16.03
C THR A 170 32.96 -38.15 -15.97
N LEU A 171 31.69 -37.75 -15.83
CA LEU A 171 30.58 -38.71 -15.76
C LEU A 171 30.40 -39.46 -17.09
N ALA A 172 30.80 -38.89 -18.24
CA ALA A 172 30.86 -39.60 -19.50
C ALA A 172 31.70 -40.91 -19.42
N SER A 173 32.82 -40.89 -18.70
CA SER A 173 33.74 -42.04 -18.59
C SER A 173 33.29 -43.19 -17.69
N VAL A 174 32.26 -42.97 -16.88
CA VAL A 174 31.76 -43.93 -15.89
C VAL A 174 30.88 -45.00 -16.54
N ASP A 175 30.95 -46.26 -16.12
CA ASP A 175 30.00 -47.29 -16.57
C ASP A 175 28.63 -47.07 -15.89
N GLU A 176 27.56 -46.94 -16.68
CA GLU A 176 26.19 -46.71 -16.21
C GLU A 176 25.57 -47.89 -15.43
N THR A 177 26.24 -49.04 -15.40
CA THR A 177 25.86 -50.22 -14.61
C THR A 177 26.63 -50.36 -13.30
N ALA A 178 27.71 -49.59 -13.14
CA ALA A 178 28.54 -49.64 -11.93
C ALA A 178 27.94 -48.79 -10.81
N ALA A 179 27.95 -49.34 -9.59
CA ALA A 179 27.55 -48.59 -8.40
C ALA A 179 28.66 -47.62 -7.96
N LEU A 180 28.32 -46.33 -7.86
CA LEU A 180 29.18 -45.28 -7.35
C LEU A 180 29.01 -45.17 -5.85
N THR A 181 29.96 -45.72 -5.10
CA THR A 181 29.93 -45.72 -3.62
C THR A 181 30.64 -44.51 -3.02
N ALA A 182 31.62 -43.93 -3.73
CA ALA A 182 32.35 -42.72 -3.34
C ALA A 182 32.98 -42.01 -4.56
N GLY A 183 33.38 -40.75 -4.37
CA GLY A 183 34.18 -39.98 -5.35
C GLY A 183 33.50 -38.72 -5.86
N THR A 184 34.27 -37.86 -6.55
CA THR A 184 33.78 -36.60 -7.13
C THR A 184 33.78 -36.69 -8.66
N TYR A 185 32.65 -36.35 -9.27
CA TYR A 185 32.39 -36.48 -10.70
C TYR A 185 32.01 -35.14 -11.32
N SER A 186 32.53 -34.84 -12.50
CA SER A 186 32.18 -33.63 -13.24
C SER A 186 31.09 -33.89 -14.29
N ILE A 187 30.21 -32.90 -14.47
CA ILE A 187 29.13 -32.90 -15.45
C ILE A 187 29.25 -31.64 -16.30
N SER A 188 29.35 -31.80 -17.61
CA SER A 188 29.60 -30.74 -18.59
C SER A 188 28.56 -30.68 -19.70
N THR A 189 27.71 -31.71 -19.82
CA THR A 189 26.71 -31.85 -20.90
C THR A 189 25.36 -32.34 -20.37
N ALA A 190 24.30 -32.12 -21.15
CA ALA A 190 22.95 -32.55 -20.80
C ALA A 190 22.83 -34.09 -20.80
N GLU A 191 23.57 -34.78 -21.67
CA GLU A 191 23.64 -36.23 -21.73
C GLU A 191 24.29 -36.83 -20.47
N GLU A 192 25.33 -36.20 -19.94
CA GLU A 192 25.94 -36.59 -18.66
C GLU A 192 24.95 -36.40 -17.51
N LEU A 193 24.20 -35.30 -17.48
CA LEU A 193 23.18 -35.09 -16.47
C LEU A 193 22.03 -36.12 -16.58
N ALA A 194 21.62 -36.47 -17.79
CA ALA A 194 20.60 -37.50 -18.01
C ALA A 194 21.11 -38.90 -17.60
N LYS A 195 22.41 -39.16 -17.78
CA LYS A 195 23.07 -40.37 -17.28
C LYS A 195 23.07 -40.43 -15.76
N LEU A 196 23.28 -39.30 -15.08
CA LEU A 196 23.11 -39.22 -13.63
C LEU A 196 21.69 -39.64 -13.23
N ALA A 197 20.67 -39.09 -13.89
CA ALA A 197 19.28 -39.46 -13.63
C ALA A 197 19.05 -40.98 -13.78
N LEU A 198 19.57 -41.58 -14.86
CA LEU A 198 19.48 -43.02 -15.10
C LEU A 198 20.14 -43.84 -13.98
N MET A 199 21.36 -43.49 -13.58
CA MET A 199 22.12 -44.20 -12.55
C MET A 199 21.44 -44.07 -11.18
N THR A 200 20.98 -42.87 -10.80
CA THR A 200 20.24 -42.66 -9.56
C THR A 200 18.93 -43.45 -9.55
N ASN A 201 18.18 -43.45 -10.65
CA ASN A 201 16.91 -44.17 -10.76
C ASN A 201 17.09 -45.71 -10.79
N LYS A 202 18.31 -46.20 -11.02
CA LYS A 202 18.70 -47.60 -10.82
C LYS A 202 19.16 -47.92 -9.39
N GLY A 203 19.37 -46.91 -8.54
CA GLY A 203 19.89 -47.06 -7.17
C GLY A 203 21.41 -47.23 -7.12
N LEU A 204 22.13 -46.76 -8.13
CA LEU A 204 23.58 -46.94 -8.28
C LEU A 204 24.40 -45.77 -7.70
N VAL A 205 23.76 -44.73 -7.16
CA VAL A 205 24.43 -43.54 -6.63
C VAL A 205 24.37 -43.56 -5.10
N GLY A 206 25.53 -43.71 -4.45
CA GLY A 206 25.68 -43.73 -3.00
C GLY A 206 25.90 -42.35 -2.36
N GLU A 207 25.75 -42.28 -1.04
CA GLU A 207 25.81 -41.04 -0.25
C GLU A 207 27.18 -40.33 -0.24
N ASN A 208 28.30 -41.06 -0.41
CA ASN A 208 29.64 -40.48 -0.36
C ASN A 208 30.14 -40.00 -1.73
N THR A 209 29.22 -39.78 -2.67
CA THR A 209 29.53 -39.26 -4.01
C THR A 209 29.18 -37.77 -4.11
N GLU A 210 29.94 -37.04 -4.92
CA GLU A 210 29.72 -35.63 -5.22
C GLU A 210 29.70 -35.41 -6.73
N PHE A 211 28.73 -34.64 -7.21
CA PHE A 211 28.60 -34.24 -8.60
C PHE A 211 28.77 -32.73 -8.70
N VAL A 212 29.66 -32.27 -9.58
CA VAL A 212 30.01 -30.86 -9.75
C VAL A 212 29.80 -30.45 -11.20
N LEU A 213 29.05 -29.37 -11.43
CA LEU A 213 28.93 -28.83 -12.79
C LEU A 213 30.23 -28.17 -13.25
N ALA A 214 30.59 -28.45 -14.50
CA ALA A 214 31.75 -27.88 -15.18
C ALA A 214 31.38 -26.75 -16.15
N ASN A 215 30.14 -26.71 -16.64
CA ASN A 215 29.59 -25.74 -17.57
C ASN A 215 28.09 -25.53 -17.32
N ASP A 216 27.52 -24.47 -17.90
CA ASP A 216 26.07 -24.34 -18.05
C ASP A 216 25.50 -25.48 -18.90
N ILE A 217 24.31 -25.96 -18.54
CA ILE A 217 23.65 -27.10 -19.19
C ILE A 217 22.34 -26.64 -19.82
N ASP A 218 22.11 -26.99 -21.08
CA ASP A 218 20.86 -26.75 -21.78
C ASP A 218 20.06 -28.05 -21.94
N LEU A 219 18.84 -28.09 -21.38
CA LEU A 219 17.93 -29.24 -21.45
C LEU A 219 16.92 -29.16 -22.59
N SER A 220 17.07 -28.23 -23.53
CA SER A 220 16.18 -28.09 -24.69
C SER A 220 16.01 -29.39 -25.50
N GLY A 221 17.05 -30.24 -25.57
CA GLY A 221 16.98 -31.57 -26.19
C GLY A 221 16.02 -32.56 -25.51
N TYR A 222 15.63 -32.30 -24.25
CA TYR A 222 14.72 -33.11 -23.45
C TYR A 222 13.33 -32.46 -23.31
N SER A 223 12.99 -31.48 -24.15
CA SER A 223 11.73 -30.71 -24.05
C SER A 223 10.52 -31.31 -24.80
N SER A 224 10.68 -32.48 -25.43
CA SER A 224 9.59 -33.13 -26.17
C SER A 224 8.80 -34.14 -25.33
N GLY A 225 7.51 -34.31 -25.63
CA GLY A 225 6.66 -35.33 -24.99
C GLY A 225 6.49 -35.11 -23.49
N ALA A 226 6.89 -36.10 -22.68
CA ALA A 226 6.82 -36.02 -21.22
C ALA A 226 7.94 -35.16 -20.59
N GLY A 227 8.96 -34.81 -21.38
CA GLY A 227 10.06 -33.96 -20.95
C GLY A 227 11.19 -34.70 -20.21
N TRP A 228 11.87 -33.97 -19.34
CA TRP A 228 12.96 -34.44 -18.48
C TRP A 228 12.52 -35.54 -17.52
N THR A 229 13.38 -36.53 -17.31
CA THR A 229 13.19 -37.57 -16.28
C THR A 229 13.89 -37.16 -14.99
N PRO A 230 13.16 -36.97 -13.87
CA PRO A 230 13.74 -36.53 -12.61
C PRO A 230 14.86 -37.44 -12.10
N ILE A 231 15.87 -36.83 -11.47
CA ILE A 231 16.95 -37.54 -10.76
C ILE A 231 16.41 -38.00 -9.40
N GLY A 232 16.27 -39.31 -9.20
CA GLY A 232 15.66 -39.89 -8.00
C GLY A 232 14.13 -39.93 -8.08
N ASN A 233 13.57 -40.46 -9.16
CA ASN A 233 12.13 -40.45 -9.46
C ASN A 233 11.30 -41.49 -8.67
N HIS A 234 11.90 -42.23 -7.73
CA HIS A 234 11.24 -43.30 -6.98
C HIS A 234 11.53 -43.19 -5.48
N TYR A 235 10.56 -43.55 -4.65
CA TYR A 235 10.64 -43.42 -3.19
C TYR A 235 11.85 -44.16 -2.58
N GLU A 236 12.13 -45.38 -3.07
CA GLU A 236 13.23 -46.24 -2.62
C GLU A 236 14.58 -45.93 -3.27
N LYS A 237 14.62 -45.05 -4.27
CA LYS A 237 15.83 -44.72 -5.03
C LYS A 237 16.04 -43.20 -5.08
N PRO A 238 16.19 -42.55 -3.91
CA PRO A 238 16.44 -41.11 -3.86
C PRO A 238 17.85 -40.79 -4.37
N PHE A 239 18.07 -39.53 -4.71
CA PHE A 239 19.41 -38.97 -4.88
C PHE A 239 20.09 -38.80 -3.52
N LEU A 240 21.05 -39.66 -3.21
CA LEU A 240 21.77 -39.68 -1.93
C LEU A 240 23.00 -38.76 -1.89
N ALA A 241 23.50 -38.37 -3.05
CA ALA A 241 24.79 -37.71 -3.22
C ALA A 241 24.74 -36.19 -2.99
N LYS A 242 25.91 -35.55 -2.95
CA LYS A 242 26.01 -34.10 -3.01
C LYS A 242 25.99 -33.61 -4.47
N PHE A 243 25.21 -32.58 -4.75
CA PHE A 243 25.22 -31.89 -6.04
C PHE A 243 25.64 -30.43 -5.86
N ASP A 244 26.74 -30.04 -6.48
CA ASP A 244 27.28 -28.68 -6.49
C ASP A 244 27.15 -28.11 -7.90
N GLY A 245 26.23 -27.17 -8.08
CA GLY A 245 26.05 -26.44 -9.33
C GLY A 245 27.25 -25.57 -9.68
N ASN A 246 28.20 -25.36 -8.77
CA ASN A 246 29.47 -24.67 -9.00
C ASN A 246 29.29 -23.27 -9.63
N GLY A 247 28.15 -22.62 -9.37
CA GLY A 247 27.81 -21.31 -9.93
C GLY A 247 27.39 -21.33 -11.40
N TYR A 248 27.03 -22.49 -11.94
CA TYR A 248 26.49 -22.67 -13.28
C TYR A 248 24.97 -22.81 -13.26
N VAL A 249 24.39 -22.68 -14.45
CA VAL A 249 22.95 -22.67 -14.66
C VAL A 249 22.50 -23.86 -15.52
N ILE A 250 21.34 -24.41 -15.18
CA ILE A 250 20.61 -25.36 -16.02
C ILE A 250 19.43 -24.63 -16.65
N SER A 251 19.33 -24.65 -17.97
CA SER A 251 18.31 -23.93 -18.75
C SER A 251 17.33 -24.87 -19.43
N ASN A 252 16.14 -24.36 -19.75
CA ASN A 252 15.11 -25.03 -20.56
C ASN A 252 14.62 -26.36 -19.98
N LEU A 253 14.52 -26.47 -18.65
CA LEU A 253 13.94 -27.64 -18.00
C LEU A 253 12.44 -27.73 -18.34
N TYR A 254 12.03 -28.77 -19.06
CA TYR A 254 10.62 -29.01 -19.36
C TYR A 254 10.19 -30.36 -18.81
N ILE A 255 9.09 -30.40 -18.05
CA ILE A 255 8.48 -31.63 -17.54
C ILE A 255 6.97 -31.53 -17.74
N ASN A 256 6.39 -32.54 -18.39
CA ASN A 256 4.94 -32.67 -18.57
C ASN A 256 4.52 -34.12 -18.31
N SER A 257 4.35 -34.46 -17.05
CA SER A 257 4.15 -35.85 -16.61
C SER A 257 3.02 -35.98 -15.59
N GLY A 258 2.42 -37.17 -15.55
CA GLY A 258 1.43 -37.58 -14.56
C GLY A 258 2.05 -38.31 -13.37
N GLU A 259 3.37 -38.44 -13.33
CA GLU A 259 4.10 -39.18 -12.29
C GLU A 259 4.28 -38.36 -11.00
N HIS A 260 4.67 -39.06 -9.95
CA HIS A 260 5.12 -38.45 -8.70
C HIS A 260 6.55 -37.90 -8.84
N TYR A 261 6.92 -36.98 -7.93
CA TYR A 261 8.27 -36.42 -7.82
C TYR A 261 8.74 -35.62 -9.05
N LEU A 262 7.98 -34.60 -9.44
CA LEU A 262 8.35 -33.76 -10.59
C LEU A 262 9.25 -32.58 -10.20
N GLY A 263 10.42 -32.55 -10.82
CA GLY A 263 11.46 -31.53 -10.70
C GLY A 263 12.71 -31.97 -11.43
N LEU A 264 13.75 -31.13 -11.45
CA LEU A 264 15.07 -31.57 -11.92
C LEU A 264 15.51 -32.82 -11.12
N PHE A 265 15.32 -32.74 -9.80
CA PHE A 265 15.40 -33.86 -8.87
C PHE A 265 14.01 -34.28 -8.40
N GLY A 266 13.81 -35.59 -8.27
CA GLY A 266 12.62 -36.17 -7.70
C GLY A 266 12.67 -36.12 -6.16
N LYS A 267 13.20 -37.18 -5.55
CA LYS A 267 13.45 -37.28 -4.12
C LYS A 267 14.94 -37.17 -3.83
N VAL A 268 15.29 -36.23 -2.96
CA VAL A 268 16.66 -35.90 -2.58
C VAL A 268 16.87 -36.21 -1.10
N GLU A 269 17.83 -37.08 -0.79
CA GLU A 269 18.32 -37.32 0.58
C GLU A 269 19.80 -36.92 0.76
N GLY A 270 20.45 -36.40 -0.28
CA GLY A 270 21.73 -35.68 -0.23
C GLY A 270 21.54 -34.15 -0.33
N SER A 271 22.62 -33.38 -0.44
CA SER A 271 22.54 -31.90 -0.45
C SER A 271 22.68 -31.30 -1.84
N ILE A 272 22.01 -30.18 -2.10
CA ILE A 272 22.15 -29.42 -3.35
C ILE A 272 22.61 -28.00 -3.04
N GLU A 273 23.64 -27.52 -3.76
CA GLU A 273 24.13 -26.15 -3.59
C GLU A 273 24.55 -25.47 -4.89
N ASN A 274 24.56 -24.14 -4.89
CA ASN A 274 25.16 -23.27 -5.93
C ASN A 274 24.62 -23.50 -7.34
N LEU A 275 23.32 -23.76 -7.47
CA LEU A 275 22.68 -24.09 -8.74
C LEU A 275 21.60 -23.07 -9.14
N GLY A 276 21.70 -22.53 -10.35
CA GLY A 276 20.64 -21.77 -10.99
C GLY A 276 19.83 -22.65 -11.94
N ILE A 277 18.51 -22.50 -11.95
CA ILE A 277 17.64 -23.08 -12.98
C ILE A 277 16.86 -21.95 -13.65
N VAL A 278 16.94 -21.85 -14.97
CA VAL A 278 16.26 -20.80 -15.75
C VAL A 278 15.40 -21.39 -16.85
N ASP A 279 14.38 -20.65 -17.25
CA ASP A 279 13.41 -21.05 -18.29
C ASP A 279 12.79 -22.43 -18.02
N ALA A 280 12.48 -22.70 -16.75
CA ALA A 280 11.88 -23.96 -16.34
C ALA A 280 10.36 -23.94 -16.52
N HIS A 281 9.81 -25.03 -17.05
CA HIS A 281 8.39 -25.26 -17.21
C HIS A 281 8.01 -26.65 -16.69
N VAL A 282 7.35 -26.71 -15.54
CA VAL A 282 6.95 -27.97 -14.90
C VAL A 282 5.42 -28.04 -14.81
N VAL A 283 4.83 -29.02 -15.49
CA VAL A 283 3.37 -29.19 -15.59
C VAL A 283 2.94 -30.59 -15.21
N CYS A 284 1.84 -30.66 -14.47
CA CYS A 284 1.10 -31.89 -14.21
C CYS A 284 0.04 -32.18 -15.28
N SER A 285 0.24 -33.22 -16.09
CA SER A 285 -0.70 -33.61 -17.15
C SER A 285 -1.98 -34.30 -16.65
N SER A 286 -1.95 -34.95 -15.48
CA SER A 286 -3.07 -35.74 -14.95
C SER A 286 -3.19 -35.66 -13.43
N ARG A 287 -4.42 -35.69 -12.90
CA ARG A 287 -4.65 -35.69 -11.44
C ARG A 287 -3.99 -36.90 -10.78
N VAL A 288 -3.17 -36.64 -9.78
CA VAL A 288 -2.60 -37.65 -8.88
C VAL A 288 -3.19 -37.50 -7.49
N SER A 289 -3.24 -38.59 -6.72
CA SER A 289 -3.84 -38.57 -5.39
C SER A 289 -3.04 -37.77 -4.36
N GLN A 290 -1.71 -37.73 -4.49
CA GLN A 290 -0.77 -36.92 -3.70
C GLN A 290 0.53 -36.75 -4.49
N GLY A 291 0.95 -35.53 -4.80
CA GLY A 291 2.15 -35.29 -5.60
C GLY A 291 2.96 -34.10 -5.09
N ASN A 292 4.28 -34.23 -5.09
CA ASN A 292 5.17 -33.13 -4.74
C ASN A 292 5.81 -32.59 -6.02
N ARG A 293 5.92 -31.27 -6.14
CA ARG A 293 6.47 -30.62 -7.33
C ARG A 293 7.31 -29.41 -6.96
N GLY A 294 8.50 -29.33 -7.52
CA GLY A 294 9.36 -28.16 -7.43
C GLY A 294 10.31 -28.13 -8.61
N ILE A 295 10.68 -26.95 -9.09
CA ILE A 295 11.58 -26.83 -10.25
C ILE A 295 12.93 -27.51 -9.94
N LEU A 296 13.48 -27.26 -8.76
CA LEU A 296 14.72 -27.89 -8.33
C LEU A 296 14.48 -29.32 -7.83
N ALA A 297 13.61 -29.48 -6.83
CA ALA A 297 13.36 -30.78 -6.21
C ALA A 297 11.89 -30.97 -5.86
N ALA A 298 11.34 -32.15 -6.12
CA ALA A 298 10.00 -32.45 -5.65
C ALA A 298 9.98 -32.71 -4.13
N TYR A 299 10.96 -33.43 -3.61
CA TYR A 299 11.13 -33.69 -2.17
C TYR A 299 12.60 -33.56 -1.78
N SER A 300 12.90 -32.80 -0.72
CA SER A 300 14.24 -32.73 -0.14
C SER A 300 14.24 -33.07 1.35
N LYS A 301 15.11 -33.99 1.75
CA LYS A 301 15.36 -34.36 3.16
C LYS A 301 16.54 -33.64 3.79
N LYS A 302 17.34 -32.97 2.96
CA LYS A 302 18.63 -32.36 3.34
C LYS A 302 18.71 -30.94 2.81
N ASP A 303 19.82 -30.30 3.14
CA ASP A 303 20.03 -28.89 2.87
C ASP A 303 20.03 -28.56 1.36
N VAL A 304 19.33 -27.48 1.03
CA VAL A 304 19.37 -26.82 -0.27
C VAL A 304 19.88 -25.40 -0.03
N LYS A 305 21.02 -25.06 -0.64
CA LYS A 305 21.74 -23.81 -0.34
C LYS A 305 22.10 -23.02 -1.58
N ASN A 306 21.95 -21.70 -1.54
CA ASN A 306 22.43 -20.82 -2.60
C ASN A 306 21.94 -21.24 -4.00
N CYS A 307 20.65 -21.58 -4.10
CA CYS A 307 20.02 -22.04 -5.35
C CYS A 307 18.91 -21.08 -5.77
N TYR A 308 18.67 -20.99 -7.07
CA TYR A 308 17.55 -20.19 -7.56
C TYR A 308 16.83 -20.84 -8.74
N ALA A 309 15.56 -20.46 -8.93
CA ALA A 309 14.76 -20.90 -10.05
C ALA A 309 14.02 -19.74 -10.72
N LYS A 310 13.89 -19.80 -12.05
CA LYS A 310 13.04 -18.93 -12.86
C LYS A 310 12.17 -19.73 -13.81
N GLY A 311 10.92 -19.32 -13.96
CA GLY A 311 10.00 -19.94 -14.91
C GLY A 311 8.58 -20.09 -14.36
N ASN A 312 7.95 -21.23 -14.64
CA ASN A 312 6.59 -21.50 -14.19
C ASN A 312 6.38 -22.96 -13.79
N ILE A 313 5.58 -23.14 -12.75
CA ILE A 313 5.18 -24.45 -12.26
C ILE A 313 3.67 -24.49 -12.06
N ILE A 314 3.05 -25.56 -12.59
CA ILE A 314 1.61 -25.76 -12.53
C ILE A 314 1.34 -27.06 -11.79
N GLY A 315 0.71 -26.95 -10.63
CA GLY A 315 0.16 -28.09 -9.89
C GLY A 315 -1.36 -28.11 -9.90
N ARG A 316 -1.91 -29.15 -9.29
CA ARG A 316 -3.34 -29.43 -9.17
C ARG A 316 -3.72 -29.66 -7.71
N GLU A 317 -5.01 -29.84 -7.44
CA GLU A 317 -5.52 -30.25 -6.13
C GLU A 317 -4.77 -31.49 -5.54
N TYR A 318 -4.60 -31.52 -4.22
CA TYR A 318 -3.90 -32.57 -3.45
C TYR A 318 -2.38 -32.66 -3.67
N GLU A 319 -1.79 -31.64 -4.29
CA GLU A 319 -0.36 -31.59 -4.54
C GLU A 319 0.32 -30.53 -3.67
N TYR A 320 1.63 -30.66 -3.50
CA TYR A 320 2.45 -29.66 -2.84
C TYR A 320 3.39 -29.05 -3.87
N VAL A 321 3.27 -27.76 -4.07
CA VAL A 321 3.93 -27.07 -5.18
C VAL A 321 4.80 -25.95 -4.62
N GLY A 322 6.11 -26.08 -4.83
CA GLY A 322 7.04 -24.98 -4.55
C GLY A 322 7.64 -24.44 -5.83
N GLY A 323 7.89 -23.13 -5.90
CA GLY A 323 8.68 -22.59 -7.01
C GLY A 323 10.09 -23.20 -7.07
N LEU A 324 10.67 -23.58 -5.93
CA LEU A 324 11.95 -24.29 -5.86
C LEU A 324 11.76 -25.76 -5.43
N ILE A 325 11.09 -26.00 -4.30
CA ILE A 325 10.99 -27.33 -3.66
C ILE A 325 9.54 -27.68 -3.36
N GLY A 326 9.05 -28.85 -3.79
CA GLY A 326 7.68 -29.27 -3.46
C GLY A 326 7.48 -29.50 -1.96
N TRP A 327 8.27 -30.42 -1.40
CA TRP A 327 8.28 -30.75 0.02
C TRP A 327 9.70 -30.69 0.57
N SER A 328 9.92 -29.85 1.58
CA SER A 328 11.15 -29.84 2.38
C SER A 328 10.90 -30.53 3.74
N ASP A 329 11.65 -31.59 4.04
CA ASP A 329 11.48 -32.38 5.28
C ASP A 329 11.86 -31.57 6.51
N SER A 330 11.34 -31.94 7.68
CA SER A 330 11.64 -31.24 8.94
C SER A 330 13.12 -31.18 9.33
N SER A 331 13.92 -32.11 8.81
CA SER A 331 15.37 -32.14 9.00
C SER A 331 16.17 -31.30 7.99
N SER A 332 15.52 -30.72 6.98
CA SER A 332 16.16 -29.92 5.93
C SER A 332 16.21 -28.43 6.24
N THR A 333 17.22 -27.75 5.69
CA THR A 333 17.31 -26.29 5.68
C THR A 333 17.37 -25.78 4.25
N VAL A 334 16.50 -24.82 3.92
CA VAL A 334 16.53 -24.07 2.66
C VAL A 334 17.12 -22.71 2.96
N GLN A 335 18.29 -22.42 2.41
CA GLN A 335 19.07 -21.26 2.81
C GLN A 335 19.63 -20.51 1.61
N ASP A 336 19.61 -19.18 1.65
CA ASP A 336 20.21 -18.35 0.60
C ASP A 336 19.59 -18.62 -0.79
N CYS A 337 18.31 -18.96 -0.85
CA CYS A 337 17.63 -19.38 -2.09
C CYS A 337 16.57 -18.37 -2.53
N TRP A 338 16.35 -18.23 -3.84
CA TRP A 338 15.28 -17.35 -4.32
C TRP A 338 14.60 -17.85 -5.58
N THR A 339 13.41 -17.34 -5.85
CA THR A 339 12.64 -17.71 -7.04
C THR A 339 12.02 -16.50 -7.72
N ASP A 340 11.99 -16.53 -9.05
CA ASP A 340 11.13 -15.71 -9.90
C ASP A 340 10.28 -16.67 -10.75
N VAL A 341 9.38 -17.35 -10.05
CA VAL A 341 8.60 -18.46 -10.59
C VAL A 341 7.12 -18.18 -10.38
N ARG A 342 6.34 -18.21 -11.47
CA ARG A 342 4.88 -18.22 -11.35
C ARG A 342 4.43 -19.59 -10.90
N VAL A 343 3.86 -19.66 -9.70
CA VAL A 343 3.33 -20.89 -9.10
C VAL A 343 1.82 -20.90 -9.28
N GLU A 344 1.29 -21.83 -10.09
CA GLU A 344 -0.13 -21.92 -10.39
C GLU A 344 -0.73 -23.22 -9.86
N GLY A 345 -1.88 -23.11 -9.18
CA GLY A 345 -2.62 -24.23 -8.63
C GLY A 345 -4.01 -24.38 -9.26
N LEU A 346 -4.24 -25.48 -9.97
CA LEU A 346 -5.51 -25.77 -10.63
C LEU A 346 -6.42 -26.63 -9.71
N GLY A 347 -7.47 -26.00 -9.19
CA GLY A 347 -8.52 -26.67 -8.41
C GLY A 347 -9.70 -27.17 -9.25
N THR A 348 -10.67 -27.78 -8.57
CA THR A 348 -12.05 -27.85 -9.06
C THR A 348 -12.97 -27.10 -8.11
N GLN A 349 -13.88 -26.32 -8.66
CA GLN A 349 -14.88 -25.47 -7.98
C GLN A 349 -15.87 -26.18 -7.04
N THR A 350 -15.62 -27.41 -6.61
CA THR A 350 -16.55 -28.19 -5.79
C THR A 350 -16.31 -28.06 -4.28
N SER A 351 -15.15 -27.57 -3.82
CA SER A 351 -14.94 -27.13 -2.42
C SER A 351 -13.62 -26.38 -2.21
N HIS A 352 -13.67 -25.24 -1.51
CA HIS A 352 -12.49 -24.40 -1.17
C HIS A 352 -11.61 -24.97 -0.03
N TYR A 353 -11.73 -26.27 0.27
CA TYR A 353 -11.03 -26.95 1.37
C TYR A 353 -10.00 -27.99 0.90
N LYS A 354 -9.71 -28.05 -0.40
CA LYS A 354 -8.76 -29.03 -0.94
C LYS A 354 -7.33 -28.59 -0.65
N ALA A 355 -6.59 -29.47 0.03
CA ALA A 355 -5.18 -29.24 0.35
C ALA A 355 -4.36 -29.11 -0.94
N GLY A 356 -3.62 -28.01 -1.11
CA GLY A 356 -2.80 -27.80 -2.30
C GLY A 356 -1.42 -27.21 -2.02
N ALA A 357 -1.02 -27.10 -0.74
CA ALA A 357 0.01 -26.19 -0.24
C ALA A 357 1.00 -25.65 -1.30
N LEU A 358 0.81 -24.38 -1.68
CA LEU A 358 1.60 -23.72 -2.71
C LEU A 358 2.45 -22.61 -2.10
N GLY A 359 3.73 -22.58 -2.44
CA GLY A 359 4.61 -21.49 -2.05
C GLY A 359 5.63 -21.11 -3.11
N GLY A 360 6.03 -19.84 -3.11
CA GLY A 360 7.03 -19.33 -4.05
C GLY A 360 8.39 -20.01 -3.90
N ILE A 361 8.79 -20.44 -2.69
CA ILE A 361 9.98 -21.28 -2.48
C ILE A 361 9.57 -22.74 -2.28
N CYS A 362 8.74 -23.01 -1.27
CA CYS A 362 8.36 -24.37 -0.88
C CYS A 362 6.84 -24.58 -0.86
N GLY A 363 6.34 -25.73 -1.29
CA GLY A 363 4.95 -26.11 -1.02
C GLY A 363 4.77 -26.43 0.47
N ILE A 364 5.48 -27.45 0.94
CA ILE A 364 5.70 -27.74 2.36
C ILE A 364 7.08 -27.25 2.77
N GLY A 365 7.13 -26.22 3.61
CA GLY A 365 8.37 -25.61 4.08
C GLY A 365 9.01 -26.34 5.26
N ALA A 366 10.34 -26.20 5.37
CA ALA A 366 11.12 -26.58 6.55
C ALA A 366 11.74 -25.36 7.25
N ASN A 367 13.00 -25.41 7.67
CA ASN A 367 13.70 -24.21 8.09
C ASN A 367 14.09 -23.41 6.85
N ILE A 368 13.51 -22.22 6.68
CA ILE A 368 13.79 -21.35 5.54
C ILE A 368 14.47 -20.10 6.07
N THR A 369 15.66 -19.78 5.56
CA THR A 369 16.44 -18.63 6.01
C THR A 369 17.07 -17.88 4.86
N ARG A 370 16.99 -16.54 4.84
CA ARG A 370 17.55 -15.71 3.76
C ARG A 370 17.05 -16.12 2.39
N CYS A 371 15.74 -16.27 2.26
CA CYS A 371 15.11 -16.66 1.00
C CYS A 371 14.06 -15.64 0.54
N PHE A 372 13.86 -15.51 -0.76
CA PHE A 372 12.80 -14.63 -1.26
C PHE A 372 12.15 -15.09 -2.55
N SER A 373 10.87 -14.73 -2.71
CA SER A 373 10.11 -15.00 -3.92
C SER A 373 9.61 -13.72 -4.58
N LEU A 374 9.83 -13.63 -5.88
CA LEU A 374 9.42 -12.52 -6.73
C LEU A 374 8.20 -12.86 -7.59
N GLY A 375 7.99 -14.15 -7.88
CA GLY A 375 6.92 -14.61 -8.76
C GLY A 375 5.57 -14.71 -8.05
N ASP A 376 4.50 -14.58 -8.83
CA ASP A 376 3.13 -14.69 -8.33
C ASP A 376 2.79 -16.12 -7.91
N VAL A 377 1.97 -16.23 -6.86
CA VAL A 377 1.35 -17.50 -6.46
C VAL A 377 -0.17 -17.40 -6.67
N TYR A 378 -0.69 -18.16 -7.62
CA TYR A 378 -2.09 -18.08 -8.07
C TYR A 378 -2.80 -19.42 -7.94
N ALA A 379 -3.68 -19.54 -6.96
CA ALA A 379 -4.44 -20.75 -6.68
C ALA A 379 -5.81 -20.44 -6.01
N PRO A 380 -6.73 -19.75 -6.69
CA PRO A 380 -7.97 -19.21 -6.11
C PRO A 380 -8.91 -20.26 -5.51
N GLU A 381 -8.75 -21.54 -5.88
CA GLU A 381 -9.62 -22.64 -5.43
C GLU A 381 -8.95 -23.55 -4.39
N LEU A 382 -7.70 -23.28 -3.98
CA LEU A 382 -6.91 -24.17 -3.13
C LEU A 382 -6.63 -23.56 -1.75
N LYS A 383 -6.29 -24.45 -0.82
CA LYS A 383 -5.95 -24.12 0.57
C LYS A 383 -4.44 -24.15 0.82
N GLY A 384 -3.97 -23.23 1.67
CA GLY A 384 -2.61 -23.23 2.23
C GLY A 384 -1.62 -22.56 1.29
N ILE A 385 -1.86 -21.29 0.99
CA ILE A 385 -1.09 -20.54 -0.01
C ILE A 385 -0.19 -19.55 0.70
N GLY A 386 1.09 -19.54 0.36
CA GLY A 386 2.06 -18.60 0.92
C GLY A 386 3.00 -18.01 -0.14
N GLY A 387 3.54 -16.83 0.10
CA GLY A 387 4.55 -16.26 -0.79
C GLY A 387 5.89 -17.01 -0.72
N ILE A 388 6.29 -17.46 0.47
CA ILE A 388 7.49 -18.28 0.66
C ILE A 388 7.13 -19.76 0.78
N ALA A 389 6.19 -20.09 1.67
CA ALA A 389 5.82 -21.48 1.98
C ALA A 389 4.30 -21.65 2.04
N GLY A 390 3.74 -22.69 1.43
CA GLY A 390 2.30 -22.95 1.50
C GLY A 390 1.84 -23.36 2.89
N THR A 391 2.33 -24.50 3.37
CA THR A 391 2.09 -25.04 4.71
C THR A 391 3.38 -25.58 5.29
N TRP A 392 3.39 -25.93 6.57
CA TRP A 392 4.56 -26.52 7.23
C TRP A 392 4.29 -27.94 7.70
N SER A 393 5.35 -28.75 7.78
CA SER A 393 5.24 -30.13 8.26
C SER A 393 5.05 -30.22 9.77
N THR A 394 5.57 -29.26 10.55
CA THR A 394 5.60 -29.34 12.03
C THR A 394 5.61 -27.96 12.72
N SER A 395 5.21 -27.92 13.99
CA SER A 395 5.17 -26.71 14.83
C SER A 395 6.54 -26.21 15.35
N LEU A 396 7.65 -26.76 14.86
CA LEU A 396 9.02 -26.41 15.28
C LEU A 396 9.79 -25.59 14.24
N MET A 397 9.25 -25.47 13.02
CA MET A 397 9.89 -24.81 11.89
C MET A 397 9.86 -23.29 12.00
N LYS A 398 10.85 -22.63 11.39
CA LYS A 398 10.94 -21.17 11.30
C LYS A 398 11.20 -20.72 9.88
N ILE A 399 10.57 -19.62 9.50
CA ILE A 399 11.00 -18.79 8.37
C ILE A 399 11.69 -17.57 8.96
N SER A 400 12.93 -17.32 8.56
CA SER A 400 13.66 -16.15 9.00
C SER A 400 14.34 -15.38 7.88
N ASP A 401 14.46 -14.07 8.08
CA ASP A 401 15.23 -13.19 7.20
C ASP A 401 14.78 -13.33 5.74
N SER A 402 13.48 -13.41 5.47
CA SER A 402 12.94 -13.83 4.17
C SER A 402 11.81 -12.92 3.69
N TYR A 403 11.54 -12.85 2.39
CA TYR A 403 10.51 -11.94 1.89
C TYR A 403 9.80 -12.36 0.61
N SER A 404 8.56 -11.93 0.46
CA SER A 404 7.75 -12.14 -0.75
C SER A 404 7.35 -10.81 -1.39
N THR A 405 7.42 -10.72 -2.71
CA THR A 405 7.00 -9.53 -3.46
C THR A 405 5.96 -9.81 -4.53
N GLY A 406 5.84 -11.07 -4.99
CA GLY A 406 4.82 -11.47 -5.96
C GLY A 406 3.41 -11.40 -5.38
N ASP A 407 2.42 -11.25 -6.26
CA ASP A 407 1.02 -11.22 -5.86
C ASP A 407 0.55 -12.64 -5.49
N ILE A 408 -0.21 -12.74 -4.40
CA ILE A 408 -0.64 -14.00 -3.82
C ILE A 408 -2.15 -14.05 -3.83
N THR A 409 -2.71 -14.97 -4.61
CA THR A 409 -4.15 -15.22 -4.69
C THR A 409 -4.43 -16.68 -4.33
N GLY A 410 -5.25 -16.89 -3.30
CA GLY A 410 -5.63 -18.23 -2.85
C GLY A 410 -7.12 -18.35 -2.57
N GLY A 411 -7.57 -19.56 -2.23
CA GLY A 411 -8.93 -19.80 -1.75
C GLY A 411 -9.03 -19.59 -0.25
N VAL A 412 -8.44 -20.50 0.52
CA VAL A 412 -8.50 -20.49 2.00
C VAL A 412 -7.10 -20.59 2.58
N GLN A 413 -6.84 -19.98 3.74
CA GLN A 413 -5.50 -19.91 4.34
C GLN A 413 -4.48 -19.31 3.37
N VAL A 414 -4.62 -18.02 3.10
CA VAL A 414 -3.72 -17.26 2.24
C VAL A 414 -2.84 -16.31 3.07
N GLY A 415 -1.53 -16.50 3.04
CA GLY A 415 -0.58 -15.67 3.77
C GLY A 415 0.50 -15.06 2.88
N GLY A 416 0.94 -13.84 3.20
CA GLY A 416 2.01 -13.20 2.43
C GLY A 416 3.36 -13.92 2.50
N ILE A 417 3.68 -14.53 3.64
CA ILE A 417 4.88 -15.36 3.81
C ILE A 417 4.49 -16.84 3.85
N VAL A 418 3.49 -17.18 4.66
CA VAL A 418 3.07 -18.56 4.88
C VAL A 418 1.54 -18.71 4.99
N GLY A 419 0.99 -19.74 4.34
CA GLY A 419 -0.42 -20.10 4.50
C GLY A 419 -0.73 -20.62 5.90
N ASP A 420 -0.09 -21.71 6.32
CA ASP A 420 -0.23 -22.29 7.67
C ASP A 420 1.15 -22.34 8.37
N GLY A 421 1.33 -21.58 9.45
CA GLY A 421 2.64 -21.43 10.08
C GLY A 421 2.67 -20.80 11.47
N VAL A 422 3.75 -21.13 12.20
CA VAL A 422 3.94 -20.93 13.63
C VAL A 422 5.09 -19.96 14.00
N LYS A 423 6.16 -19.77 13.20
CA LYS A 423 7.31 -18.90 13.53
C LYS A 423 7.86 -18.13 12.32
N ILE A 424 7.68 -16.83 12.33
CA ILE A 424 8.10 -15.89 11.29
C ILE A 424 8.97 -14.82 11.96
N LEU A 425 10.24 -14.73 11.60
CA LEU A 425 11.21 -13.87 12.27
C LEU A 425 11.91 -13.02 11.23
N ASN A 426 11.90 -11.69 11.35
CA ASN A 426 12.48 -10.83 10.31
C ASN A 426 11.99 -11.26 8.93
N CYS A 427 10.69 -11.13 8.64
CA CYS A 427 10.16 -11.45 7.31
C CYS A 427 9.25 -10.34 6.80
N TYR A 428 9.12 -10.15 5.49
CA TYR A 428 8.13 -9.20 4.98
C TYR A 428 7.46 -9.60 3.66
N SER A 429 6.21 -9.14 3.48
CA SER A 429 5.45 -9.30 2.26
C SER A 429 5.04 -7.95 1.70
N THR A 430 5.24 -7.72 0.40
CA THR A 430 4.85 -6.48 -0.29
C THR A 430 3.79 -6.68 -1.38
N GLY A 431 3.63 -7.91 -1.89
CA GLY A 431 2.66 -8.23 -2.92
C GLY A 431 1.21 -8.16 -2.43
N LYS A 432 0.26 -8.00 -3.35
CA LYS A 432 -1.17 -8.03 -3.04
C LYS A 432 -1.58 -9.45 -2.62
N ILE A 433 -2.29 -9.55 -1.50
CA ILE A 433 -2.75 -10.80 -0.91
C ILE A 433 -4.27 -10.86 -0.98
N SER A 434 -4.81 -11.84 -1.69
CA SER A 434 -6.25 -12.02 -1.88
C SER A 434 -6.67 -13.45 -1.56
N GLY A 435 -7.73 -13.62 -0.77
CA GLY A 435 -8.33 -14.92 -0.47
C GLY A 435 -9.82 -14.84 -0.14
N GLU A 436 -10.40 -15.96 0.27
CA GLU A 436 -11.76 -16.02 0.81
C GLU A 436 -11.74 -16.03 2.34
N ASP A 437 -11.20 -17.08 2.95
CA ASP A 437 -11.22 -17.26 4.41
C ASP A 437 -9.81 -17.45 4.97
N TYR A 438 -9.56 -16.91 6.17
CA TYR A 438 -8.26 -16.92 6.85
C TYR A 438 -7.19 -16.29 5.95
N VAL A 439 -7.19 -14.96 5.87
CA VAL A 439 -6.25 -14.23 5.01
C VAL A 439 -5.37 -13.35 5.88
N GLY A 440 -4.06 -13.53 5.77
CA GLY A 440 -3.07 -12.82 6.58
C GLY A 440 -2.00 -12.14 5.74
N GLY A 441 -1.59 -10.94 6.15
CA GLY A 441 -0.48 -10.27 5.49
C GLY A 441 0.86 -10.99 5.56
N LEU A 442 1.10 -11.77 6.63
CA LEU A 442 2.27 -12.62 6.83
C LEU A 442 1.88 -14.09 6.94
N CYS A 443 0.95 -14.41 7.85
CA CYS A 443 0.54 -15.78 8.17
C CYS A 443 -0.98 -15.95 8.03
N ALA A 444 -1.48 -16.92 7.28
CA ALA A 444 -2.93 -17.09 7.23
C ALA A 444 -3.51 -17.73 8.49
N TYR A 445 -2.88 -18.82 8.95
CA TYR A 445 -3.36 -19.61 10.08
C TYR A 445 -2.19 -20.11 10.94
N ALA A 446 -2.31 -20.02 12.26
CA ALA A 446 -1.30 -20.49 13.21
C ALA A 446 -1.95 -21.21 14.39
N GLU A 447 -1.81 -22.54 14.50
CA GLU A 447 -2.56 -23.35 15.49
C GLU A 447 -1.84 -23.60 16.83
N VAL A 448 -0.50 -23.56 16.84
CA VAL A 448 0.29 -24.04 17.99
C VAL A 448 1.39 -23.03 18.36
N GLY A 449 0.99 -21.86 18.86
CA GLY A 449 1.90 -20.85 19.43
C GLY A 449 2.63 -20.01 18.38
N ALA A 450 1.90 -19.05 17.78
CA ALA A 450 2.46 -18.13 16.79
C ALA A 450 3.60 -17.28 17.36
N ASN A 451 4.71 -17.19 16.64
CA ASN A 451 5.88 -16.39 16.95
C ASN A 451 6.22 -15.53 15.72
N ILE A 452 5.61 -14.36 15.62
CA ILE A 452 5.80 -13.42 14.51
C ILE A 452 6.60 -12.24 15.06
N VAL A 453 7.87 -12.11 14.70
CA VAL A 453 8.76 -11.10 15.30
C VAL A 453 9.47 -10.28 14.22
N SER A 454 9.55 -8.98 14.42
CA SER A 454 10.28 -8.02 13.59
C SER A 454 9.94 -8.14 12.10
N SER A 455 8.66 -8.40 11.79
CA SER A 455 8.17 -8.74 10.45
C SER A 455 7.15 -7.73 9.90
N GLY A 456 7.05 -7.63 8.57
CA GLY A 456 6.34 -6.53 7.87
C GLY A 456 5.30 -6.99 6.84
N SER A 457 4.08 -6.47 6.89
CA SER A 457 3.07 -6.64 5.82
C SER A 457 2.75 -5.31 5.16
N TYR A 458 3.15 -5.14 3.90
CA TYR A 458 3.08 -3.88 3.19
C TYR A 458 2.11 -3.90 2.00
N GLY A 459 1.74 -5.08 1.51
CA GLY A 459 0.80 -5.24 0.40
C GLY A 459 -0.66 -5.28 0.85
N SER A 460 -1.59 -4.96 -0.07
CA SER A 460 -3.03 -4.99 0.20
C SER A 460 -3.53 -6.39 0.53
N VAL A 461 -4.22 -6.59 1.65
CA VAL A 461 -4.79 -7.85 2.11
C VAL A 461 -6.31 -7.79 1.93
N THR A 462 -6.90 -8.75 1.23
CA THR A 462 -8.34 -8.78 0.95
C THR A 462 -8.91 -10.18 1.14
N GLY A 463 -10.05 -10.27 1.83
CA GLY A 463 -10.81 -11.52 1.96
C GLY A 463 -12.22 -11.31 2.49
N LYS A 464 -12.93 -12.42 2.76
CA LYS A 464 -14.31 -12.44 3.23
C LYS A 464 -14.41 -12.66 4.74
N SER A 465 -13.72 -13.67 5.28
CA SER A 465 -13.79 -14.02 6.71
C SER A 465 -12.41 -14.17 7.33
N TYR A 466 -12.23 -13.70 8.57
CA TYR A 466 -10.97 -13.78 9.32
C TYR A 466 -9.77 -13.24 8.54
N VAL A 467 -9.85 -11.95 8.19
CA VAL A 467 -8.83 -11.22 7.44
C VAL A 467 -8.05 -10.33 8.40
N GLY A 468 -6.72 -10.49 8.46
CA GLY A 468 -5.86 -9.67 9.30
C GLY A 468 -4.64 -9.14 8.55
N ALA A 469 -4.21 -7.95 8.95
CA ALA A 469 -3.08 -7.26 8.34
C ALA A 469 -1.74 -8.01 8.57
N LEU A 470 -1.61 -8.75 9.68
CA LEU A 470 -0.47 -9.64 9.95
C LEU A 470 -0.88 -11.10 9.83
N ALA A 471 -1.97 -11.51 10.50
CA ALA A 471 -2.43 -12.89 10.42
C ALA A 471 -3.94 -13.08 10.30
N GLY A 472 -4.39 -14.12 9.60
CA GLY A 472 -5.81 -14.43 9.48
C GLY A 472 -6.39 -14.95 10.79
N LEU A 473 -5.96 -16.13 11.24
CA LEU A 473 -6.37 -16.72 12.51
C LEU A 473 -5.15 -17.22 13.30
N ILE A 474 -5.05 -16.80 14.56
CA ILE A 474 -4.07 -17.35 15.51
C ILE A 474 -4.84 -18.11 16.58
N MET A 475 -4.50 -19.38 16.76
CA MET A 475 -4.98 -20.20 17.87
C MET A 475 -3.79 -20.69 18.69
N SER A 476 -3.98 -20.77 20.00
CA SER A 476 -3.04 -21.50 20.85
C SER A 476 -3.74 -22.13 22.04
N SER A 477 -3.39 -23.38 22.31
CA SER A 477 -3.88 -24.14 23.46
C SER A 477 -2.78 -24.59 24.42
N SER A 478 -1.50 -24.47 24.05
CA SER A 478 -0.39 -25.07 24.83
C SER A 478 0.99 -24.42 24.62
N LYS A 479 1.11 -23.39 23.77
CA LYS A 479 2.38 -22.69 23.52
C LYS A 479 2.23 -21.18 23.55
N ASP A 480 3.28 -20.50 23.97
CA ASP A 480 3.33 -19.04 23.98
C ASP A 480 3.09 -18.45 22.59
N VAL A 481 2.35 -17.36 22.55
CA VAL A 481 2.14 -16.53 21.36
C VAL A 481 3.00 -15.27 21.51
N ILE A 482 3.96 -15.08 20.61
CA ILE A 482 4.91 -13.97 20.62
C ILE A 482 4.72 -13.18 19.32
N ILE A 483 4.24 -11.95 19.41
CA ILE A 483 4.01 -11.09 18.25
C ILE A 483 4.67 -9.74 18.55
N GLU A 484 5.95 -9.62 18.22
CA GLU A 484 6.75 -8.46 18.63
C GLU A 484 7.35 -7.74 17.43
N GLU A 485 7.51 -6.43 17.52
CA GLU A 485 8.24 -5.60 16.57
C GLU A 485 7.72 -5.60 15.12
N ASN A 486 6.46 -5.97 14.90
CA ASN A 486 5.90 -6.08 13.54
C ASN A 486 5.30 -4.79 13.01
N VAL A 487 5.35 -4.62 11.69
CA VAL A 487 4.83 -3.46 10.95
C VAL A 487 3.77 -3.92 9.95
N TYR A 488 2.67 -3.18 9.82
CA TYR A 488 1.72 -3.38 8.73
C TYR A 488 1.14 -2.04 8.27
N THR A 489 1.05 -1.82 6.96
CA THR A 489 0.68 -0.52 6.39
C THR A 489 -0.45 -0.61 5.38
N GLY A 490 -1.35 0.38 5.39
CA GLY A 490 -2.26 0.64 4.26
C GLY A 490 -3.49 -0.26 4.15
N GLN A 491 -3.90 -0.95 5.22
CA GLN A 491 -4.90 -2.02 5.11
C GLN A 491 -6.30 -1.72 5.65
N GLY A 492 -6.48 -0.76 6.56
CA GLY A 492 -7.76 -0.61 7.26
C GLY A 492 -8.24 -1.89 7.97
N LEU A 493 -7.33 -2.84 8.22
CA LEU A 493 -7.59 -4.15 8.81
C LEU A 493 -6.94 -4.22 10.18
N ALA A 494 -7.60 -4.92 11.10
CA ALA A 494 -7.00 -5.32 12.37
C ALA A 494 -5.74 -6.18 12.13
N PRO A 495 -4.77 -6.21 13.05
CA PRO A 495 -3.57 -7.04 12.90
C PRO A 495 -3.90 -8.54 12.75
N PHE A 496 -4.99 -8.99 13.37
CA PHE A 496 -5.46 -10.37 13.30
C PHE A 496 -6.92 -10.42 12.86
N GLY A 497 -7.26 -11.36 11.99
CA GLY A 497 -8.66 -11.62 11.64
C GLY A 497 -9.43 -12.34 12.74
N LYS A 498 -8.74 -13.16 13.55
CA LYS A 498 -9.23 -13.73 14.82
C LYS A 498 -8.06 -14.24 15.66
N LEU A 499 -8.16 -14.08 16.97
CA LEU A 499 -7.22 -14.62 17.93
C LEU A 499 -7.98 -15.45 18.98
N THR A 500 -7.62 -16.71 19.15
CA THR A 500 -8.26 -17.63 20.11
C THR A 500 -7.21 -18.27 21.01
N ILE A 501 -7.27 -17.99 22.31
CA ILE A 501 -6.34 -18.53 23.29
C ILE A 501 -7.16 -19.35 24.28
N ASN A 502 -6.96 -20.66 24.31
CA ASN A 502 -7.61 -21.50 25.32
C ASN A 502 -6.98 -21.19 26.69
N GLN A 503 -7.81 -20.93 27.70
CA GLN A 503 -7.42 -20.40 29.03
C GLN A 503 -6.60 -21.38 29.89
N ASP A 504 -5.43 -21.79 29.43
CA ASP A 504 -4.46 -22.51 30.25
C ASP A 504 -3.45 -21.51 30.83
N ALA A 505 -3.23 -21.56 32.15
CA ALA A 505 -2.42 -20.58 32.90
C ALA A 505 -0.93 -20.54 32.48
N SER A 506 -0.52 -21.41 31.57
CA SER A 506 0.85 -21.55 31.06
C SER A 506 1.13 -20.79 29.76
N VAL A 507 0.10 -20.37 29.01
CA VAL A 507 0.27 -19.71 27.70
C VAL A 507 0.51 -18.20 27.89
N LYS A 508 1.73 -17.74 27.59
CA LYS A 508 2.07 -16.31 27.56
C LYS A 508 1.77 -15.72 26.19
N VAL A 509 1.13 -14.56 26.19
CA VAL A 509 0.85 -13.78 24.97
C VAL A 509 1.62 -12.46 25.09
N SER A 510 2.67 -12.30 24.29
CA SER A 510 3.44 -11.06 24.20
C SER A 510 3.18 -10.42 22.85
N ILE A 511 2.29 -9.43 22.80
CA ILE A 511 2.05 -8.63 21.60
C ILE A 511 2.68 -7.27 21.83
N LYS A 512 3.86 -7.03 21.25
CA LYS A 512 4.56 -5.75 21.28
C LYS A 512 4.74 -5.27 19.86
N ASN A 513 3.74 -4.68 19.24
CA ASN A 513 3.97 -4.13 17.91
C ASN A 513 5.04 -3.02 18.02
N ASN A 514 6.12 -3.06 17.21
CA ASN A 514 6.85 -1.83 16.85
C ASN A 514 6.02 -1.09 15.79
N ILE A 515 4.75 -0.84 16.11
CA ILE A 515 4.31 0.50 15.85
C ILE A 515 4.77 1.20 17.12
N ASP A 516 5.96 1.77 17.06
CA ASP A 516 6.33 2.83 17.97
C ASP A 516 5.34 3.97 17.70
N LEU A 517 4.12 3.84 18.23
CA LEU A 517 3.12 4.89 18.33
C LEU A 517 3.54 5.87 19.46
N SER A 518 4.68 5.60 20.12
CA SER A 518 5.36 6.43 21.13
C SER A 518 6.53 7.24 20.57
N LYS A 519 6.99 6.99 19.34
CA LYS A 519 7.62 8.00 18.50
C LYS A 519 6.48 8.70 17.81
N GLU A 520 6.36 9.99 18.10
CA GLU A 520 5.40 10.90 17.47
C GLU A 520 5.10 10.43 16.05
N ILE A 521 3.91 9.85 15.85
CA ILE A 521 3.32 9.78 14.52
C ILE A 521 3.40 11.22 14.05
N GLU A 522 4.18 11.52 13.02
CA GLU A 522 4.12 12.82 12.37
C GLU A 522 2.69 12.98 11.86
N MET A 523 1.86 13.57 12.70
CA MET A 523 0.49 13.86 12.37
C MET A 523 0.57 14.86 11.24
N THR A 524 -0.12 14.58 10.13
CA THR A 524 -0.14 15.53 9.01
C THR A 524 -0.74 16.84 9.51
N GLU A 525 0.14 17.79 9.78
CA GLU A 525 -0.21 19.17 10.09
C GLU A 525 -1.00 19.69 8.90
N LYS A 526 -2.30 19.91 9.12
CA LYS A 526 -3.17 20.56 8.15
C LYS A 526 -2.86 22.04 8.22
N VAL A 527 -2.41 22.59 7.09
CA VAL A 527 -2.13 24.02 6.94
C VAL A 527 -3.27 24.64 6.18
N LEU A 528 -4.01 25.54 6.84
CA LEU A 528 -5.04 26.36 6.20
C LEU A 528 -4.53 27.78 6.01
N GLN A 529 -4.57 28.27 4.78
CA GLN A 529 -4.31 29.67 4.47
C GLN A 529 -5.57 30.49 4.73
N ILE A 530 -5.64 31.08 5.93
CA ILE A 530 -6.78 31.89 6.40
C ILE A 530 -6.47 33.40 6.39
N GLY A 531 -5.31 33.81 5.91
CA GLY A 531 -4.94 35.20 5.72
C GLY A 531 -4.43 35.50 4.30
N ILE A 532 -4.32 36.78 3.97
CA ILE A 532 -3.97 37.23 2.61
C ILE A 532 -2.46 37.45 2.40
N ASN A 533 -1.63 37.29 3.44
CA ASN A 533 -0.18 37.48 3.35
C ASN A 533 0.54 36.13 3.29
N SER A 534 1.78 36.13 2.81
CA SER A 534 2.64 34.94 2.75
C SER A 534 3.39 34.66 4.06
N SER A 535 2.98 35.26 5.17
CA SER A 535 3.62 35.10 6.49
C SER A 535 2.95 33.98 7.29
N GLU A 536 3.68 33.39 8.24
CA GLU A 536 3.15 32.34 9.13
C GLU A 536 1.90 32.77 9.89
N SER A 537 1.74 34.06 10.17
CA SER A 537 0.53 34.63 10.80
C SER A 537 -0.73 34.53 9.94
N SER A 538 -0.62 34.22 8.65
CA SER A 538 -1.77 34.00 7.74
C SER A 538 -2.11 32.51 7.56
N THR A 539 -1.36 31.62 8.22
CA THR A 539 -1.60 30.18 8.18
C THR A 539 -2.04 29.65 9.54
N LEU A 540 -3.06 28.82 9.56
CA LEU A 540 -3.45 28.03 10.72
C LEU A 540 -2.98 26.60 10.54
N LYS A 541 -2.19 26.13 11.50
CA LYS A 541 -1.68 24.77 11.56
C LYS A 541 -2.38 24.00 12.66
N PHE A 542 -2.91 22.82 12.35
CA PHE A 542 -3.52 21.91 13.32
C PHE A 542 -3.49 20.48 12.82
N SER A 543 -3.71 19.52 13.72
CA SER A 543 -3.84 18.11 13.38
C SER A 543 -5.21 17.59 13.79
N THR A 544 -5.85 16.81 12.91
CA THR A 544 -7.08 16.06 13.21
C THR A 544 -6.81 14.62 13.65
N GLY A 545 -5.66 14.05 13.27
CA GLY A 545 -5.30 12.66 13.58
C GLY A 545 -4.85 12.50 15.03
N PHE A 546 -5.06 11.31 15.60
CA PHE A 546 -4.50 10.94 16.90
C PHE A 546 -4.23 9.44 17.03
N SER A 547 -3.36 9.10 17.96
CA SER A 547 -2.90 7.74 18.18
C SER A 547 -3.90 6.96 19.03
N PHE A 548 -4.66 6.06 18.40
CA PHE A 548 -5.67 5.25 19.06
C PHE A 548 -5.11 3.89 19.50
N ASN A 549 -4.08 3.92 20.36
CA ASN A 549 -3.30 2.74 20.69
C ASN A 549 -4.07 1.83 21.63
N GLY A 550 -4.17 0.54 21.29
CA GLY A 550 -4.65 -0.49 22.20
C GLY A 550 -6.09 -0.95 21.98
N LEU A 551 -6.87 -0.31 21.09
CA LEU A 551 -8.21 -0.75 20.70
C LEU A 551 -8.20 -2.19 20.18
N ASP A 552 -7.29 -2.50 19.26
CA ASP A 552 -7.17 -3.84 18.65
C ASP A 552 -6.74 -4.94 19.66
N THR A 553 -6.20 -4.53 20.81
CA THR A 553 -5.76 -5.44 21.88
C THR A 553 -6.71 -5.47 23.07
N LEU A 554 -7.83 -4.77 22.98
CA LEU A 554 -8.70 -4.46 24.11
C LEU A 554 -9.45 -5.70 24.59
N LEU A 555 -9.96 -6.51 23.66
CA LEU A 555 -10.80 -7.69 23.96
C LEU A 555 -10.04 -9.01 23.93
N VAL A 556 -8.71 -8.99 23.73
CA VAL A 556 -7.87 -10.21 23.62
C VAL A 556 -7.94 -11.10 24.86
N LYS A 557 -8.23 -10.52 26.04
CA LYS A 557 -8.38 -11.24 27.31
C LYS A 557 -9.82 -11.26 27.83
N GLY A 558 -10.79 -10.87 27.00
CA GLY A 558 -12.19 -10.65 27.37
C GLY A 558 -12.43 -9.41 28.23
N LEU A 559 -13.68 -8.97 28.32
CA LEU A 559 -14.13 -7.86 29.15
C LEU A 559 -13.98 -8.11 30.66
N GLU A 560 -13.94 -9.38 31.06
CA GLU A 560 -13.79 -9.84 32.44
C GLU A 560 -12.42 -9.50 33.06
N ASN A 561 -11.43 -9.14 32.23
CA ASN A 561 -10.11 -8.78 32.72
C ASN A 561 -10.07 -7.33 33.27
N PRO A 562 -9.56 -7.10 34.49
CA PRO A 562 -9.41 -5.75 35.05
C PRO A 562 -8.58 -4.80 34.19
N LEU A 563 -7.58 -5.33 33.45
CA LEU A 563 -6.71 -4.56 32.57
C LEU A 563 -7.45 -4.01 31.33
N THR A 564 -8.58 -4.61 30.96
CA THR A 564 -9.42 -4.15 29.84
C THR A 564 -10.08 -2.82 30.18
N LEU A 565 -10.56 -2.67 31.41
CA LEU A 565 -11.20 -1.42 31.87
C LEU A 565 -10.20 -0.26 31.93
N GLU A 566 -8.99 -0.51 32.44
CA GLU A 566 -7.91 0.50 32.48
C GLU A 566 -7.57 1.00 31.08
N LYS A 567 -7.49 0.11 30.09
CA LYS A 567 -7.26 0.47 28.69
C LYS A 567 -8.42 1.27 28.09
N ILE A 568 -9.68 0.93 28.41
CA ILE A 568 -10.84 1.70 27.96
C ILE A 568 -10.77 3.13 28.52
N ASP A 569 -10.44 3.27 29.81
CA ASP A 569 -10.31 4.59 30.45
C ASP A 569 -9.18 5.43 29.81
N ASP A 570 -8.04 4.82 29.45
CA ASP A 570 -6.96 5.48 28.70
C ASP A 570 -7.40 5.92 27.28
N LEU A 571 -8.14 5.07 26.56
CA LEU A 571 -8.68 5.42 25.24
C LEU A 571 -9.68 6.59 25.32
N ILE A 572 -10.55 6.58 26.34
CA ILE A 572 -11.49 7.68 26.60
C ILE A 572 -10.72 8.98 26.87
N ALA A 573 -9.69 8.93 27.72
CA ALA A 573 -8.86 10.10 28.03
C ALA A 573 -8.21 10.71 26.77
N LYS A 574 -7.69 9.87 25.86
CA LYS A 574 -7.09 10.31 24.58
C LYS A 574 -8.11 10.96 23.65
N VAL A 575 -9.33 10.43 23.57
CA VAL A 575 -10.41 11.06 22.77
C VAL A 575 -10.77 12.41 23.34
N TYR A 576 -10.88 12.53 24.67
CA TYR A 576 -11.16 13.81 25.33
C TYR A 576 -10.07 14.86 25.08
N GLU A 577 -8.80 14.47 25.19
CA GLU A 577 -7.67 15.35 24.89
C GLU A 577 -7.78 15.87 23.45
N LYS A 578 -8.01 14.96 22.49
CA LYS A 578 -8.12 15.34 21.09
C LYS A 578 -9.34 16.22 20.79
N GLN A 579 -10.48 15.92 21.40
CA GLN A 579 -11.70 16.72 21.27
C GLN A 579 -11.49 18.14 21.83
N THR A 580 -10.74 18.27 22.93
CA THR A 580 -10.39 19.56 23.51
C THR A 580 -9.50 20.36 22.56
N GLU A 581 -8.48 19.73 21.98
CA GLU A 581 -7.62 20.36 20.97
C GLU A 581 -8.44 20.88 19.78
N LEU A 582 -9.31 20.05 19.20
CA LEU A 582 -10.15 20.46 18.06
C LEU A 582 -11.11 21.59 18.43
N GLY A 583 -11.70 21.56 19.63
CA GLY A 583 -12.53 22.66 20.12
C GLY A 583 -11.76 23.98 20.24
N THR A 584 -10.47 23.96 20.58
CA THR A 584 -9.65 25.18 20.54
C THR A 584 -9.42 25.69 19.12
N VAL A 585 -9.31 24.77 18.14
CA VAL A 585 -9.15 25.12 16.72
C VAL A 585 -10.43 25.72 16.16
N GLU A 586 -11.61 25.18 16.50
CA GLU A 586 -12.92 25.74 16.13
C GLU A 586 -13.05 27.20 16.61
N ASN A 587 -12.80 27.45 17.90
CA ASN A 587 -12.84 28.79 18.47
C ASN A 587 -11.86 29.77 17.79
N ARG A 588 -10.68 29.29 17.37
CA ARG A 588 -9.70 30.10 16.64
C ARG A 588 -10.14 30.40 15.22
N LEU A 589 -10.79 29.45 14.54
CA LEU A 589 -11.34 29.63 13.20
C LEU A 589 -12.53 30.59 13.21
N ASP A 590 -13.42 30.48 14.19
CA ASP A 590 -14.54 31.44 14.37
C ASP A 590 -14.02 32.86 14.60
N SER A 591 -13.03 33.01 15.49
CA SER A 591 -12.40 34.32 15.74
C SER A 591 -11.72 34.88 14.49
N ALA A 592 -11.09 34.03 13.68
CA ALA A 592 -10.47 34.43 12.43
C ALA A 592 -11.51 34.84 11.38
N LEU A 593 -12.62 34.11 11.25
CA LEU A 593 -13.73 34.44 10.36
C LEU A 593 -14.32 35.82 10.70
N GLU A 594 -14.55 36.11 11.99
CA GLU A 594 -15.03 37.43 12.42
C GLU A 594 -14.05 38.54 12.03
N GLN A 595 -12.74 38.33 12.25
CA GLN A 595 -11.70 39.30 11.86
C GLN A 595 -11.59 39.49 10.34
N ILE A 596 -11.70 38.41 9.57
CA ILE A 596 -11.70 38.43 8.10
C ILE A 596 -12.92 39.21 7.60
N GLY A 597 -14.11 38.94 8.14
CA GLY A 597 -15.34 39.65 7.80
C GLY A 597 -15.24 41.15 8.06
N VAL A 598 -14.76 41.54 9.25
CA VAL A 598 -14.54 42.96 9.58
C VAL A 598 -13.52 43.61 8.63
N ALA A 599 -12.43 42.92 8.30
CA ALA A 599 -11.44 43.43 7.36
C ALA A 599 -12.00 43.57 5.93
N TYR A 600 -12.78 42.58 5.49
CA TYR A 600 -13.47 42.57 4.21
C TYR A 600 -14.42 43.76 4.08
N ASP A 601 -15.31 43.96 5.06
CA ASP A 601 -16.28 45.07 5.08
C ASP A 601 -15.59 46.44 5.05
N ASN A 602 -14.51 46.59 5.83
CA ASN A 602 -13.71 47.82 5.84
C ASN A 602 -13.08 48.10 4.46
N LEU A 603 -12.60 47.07 3.77
CA LEU A 603 -12.02 47.20 2.43
C LEU A 603 -13.08 47.50 1.38
N VAL A 604 -14.23 46.85 1.44
CA VAL A 604 -15.37 47.11 0.54
C VAL A 604 -15.87 48.55 0.73
N SER A 605 -16.02 49.01 1.98
CA SER A 605 -16.40 50.39 2.30
C SER A 605 -15.37 51.41 1.80
N THR A 606 -14.08 51.12 1.99
CA THR A 606 -12.98 51.96 1.48
C THR A 606 -12.98 51.99 -0.06
N GLN A 607 -13.20 50.85 -0.70
CA GLN A 607 -13.28 50.74 -2.15
C GLN A 607 -14.48 51.52 -2.69
N SER A 608 -15.65 51.39 -2.07
CA SER A 608 -16.87 52.16 -2.39
C SER A 608 -16.60 53.66 -2.31
N THR A 609 -16.00 54.15 -1.23
CA THR A 609 -15.65 55.57 -1.07
C THR A 609 -14.72 56.09 -2.20
N ILE A 610 -13.78 55.27 -2.66
CA ILE A 610 -12.81 55.64 -3.71
C ILE A 610 -13.36 55.46 -5.12
N ARG A 611 -14.29 54.53 -5.32
CA ARG A 611 -14.76 54.12 -6.64
C ARG A 611 -16.11 54.73 -6.98
N ASP A 612 -17.01 54.86 -6.02
CA ASP A 612 -18.40 55.22 -6.27
C ASP A 612 -18.54 56.70 -6.58
N THR A 613 -19.51 56.97 -7.44
CA THR A 613 -19.77 58.31 -7.95
C THR A 613 -20.95 58.93 -7.24
N ASP A 614 -20.88 60.24 -7.01
CA ASP A 614 -22.07 61.01 -6.69
C ASP A 614 -22.93 61.16 -7.96
N ILE A 615 -24.02 60.39 -8.02
CA ILE A 615 -24.95 60.40 -9.15
C ILE A 615 -25.55 61.80 -9.35
N ALA A 616 -25.74 62.59 -8.28
CA ALA A 616 -26.27 63.94 -8.41
C ALA A 616 -25.26 64.88 -9.10
N GLU A 617 -23.97 64.76 -8.77
CA GLU A 617 -22.91 65.55 -9.40
C GLU A 617 -22.73 65.17 -10.88
N GLU A 618 -22.67 63.88 -11.21
CA GLU A 618 -22.54 63.44 -12.61
C GLU A 618 -23.80 63.72 -13.43
N SER A 619 -24.99 63.67 -12.81
CA SER A 619 -26.23 64.09 -13.49
C SER A 619 -26.19 65.58 -13.84
N SER A 620 -25.65 66.42 -12.94
CA SER A 620 -25.42 67.85 -13.22
C SER A 620 -24.40 68.05 -14.33
N ALA A 621 -23.32 67.27 -14.35
CA ALA A 621 -22.32 67.29 -15.41
C ALA A 621 -22.88 66.82 -16.76
N TYR A 622 -23.70 65.78 -16.78
CA TYR A 622 -24.42 65.28 -17.94
C TYR A 622 -25.31 66.38 -18.53
N ILE A 623 -26.18 66.98 -17.71
CA ILE A 623 -27.09 68.05 -18.14
C ILE A 623 -26.30 69.26 -18.67
N ARG A 624 -25.25 69.69 -17.97
CA ARG A 624 -24.37 70.78 -18.40
C ARG A 624 -23.75 70.49 -19.78
N ASN A 625 -23.17 69.31 -19.96
CA ASN A 625 -22.53 68.92 -21.22
C ASN A 625 -23.55 68.73 -22.36
N GLN A 626 -24.76 68.26 -22.06
CA GLN A 626 -25.86 68.14 -23.02
C GLN A 626 -26.32 69.51 -23.51
N ILE A 627 -26.50 70.49 -22.60
CA ILE A 627 -26.83 71.87 -22.95
C ILE A 627 -25.72 72.49 -23.80
N LEU A 628 -24.45 72.30 -23.41
CA LEU A 628 -23.31 72.81 -24.16
C LEU A 628 -23.19 72.16 -25.55
N GLN A 629 -23.49 70.87 -25.68
CA GLN A 629 -23.50 70.16 -26.97
C GLN A 629 -24.59 70.71 -27.90
N GLN A 630 -25.80 70.94 -27.39
CA GLN A 630 -26.90 71.54 -28.15
C GLN A 630 -26.59 72.99 -28.55
N ALA A 631 -26.04 73.79 -27.62
CA ALA A 631 -25.61 75.15 -27.89
C ALA A 631 -24.48 75.21 -28.93
N ALA A 632 -23.46 74.35 -28.81
CA ALA A 632 -22.36 74.26 -29.77
C ALA A 632 -22.82 73.77 -31.14
N ALA A 633 -23.76 72.83 -31.24
CA ALA A 633 -24.36 72.40 -32.51
C ALA A 633 -25.13 73.56 -33.19
N THR A 634 -25.87 74.33 -32.40
CA THR A 634 -26.59 75.53 -32.89
C THR A 634 -25.60 76.60 -33.38
N LEU A 635 -24.56 76.88 -32.59
CA LEU A 635 -23.50 77.83 -32.96
C LEU A 635 -22.67 77.36 -34.15
N MET A 636 -22.49 76.05 -34.34
CA MET A 636 -21.79 75.48 -35.49
C MET A 636 -22.58 75.69 -36.78
N SER A 637 -23.92 75.55 -36.70
CA SER A 637 -24.83 75.91 -37.79
C SER A 637 -24.67 77.39 -38.17
N THR A 638 -24.68 78.29 -37.19
CA THR A 638 -24.48 79.74 -37.40
C THR A 638 -23.08 80.08 -37.93
N ALA A 639 -22.02 79.47 -37.39
CA ALA A 639 -20.64 79.69 -37.80
C ALA A 639 -20.33 79.16 -39.21
N ASN A 640 -21.11 78.21 -39.72
CA ASN A 640 -21.04 77.72 -41.10
C ASN A 640 -21.92 78.51 -42.08
N GLN A 641 -22.96 79.21 -41.59
CA GLN A 641 -23.77 80.12 -42.42
C GLN A 641 -23.02 81.39 -42.81
N THR A 642 -22.23 81.98 -41.92
CA THR A 642 -21.52 83.26 -42.21
C THR A 642 -20.57 83.18 -43.42
N PRO A 643 -19.73 82.13 -43.58
CA PRO A 643 -18.92 81.94 -44.80
C PRO A 643 -19.75 81.52 -46.02
N ALA A 644 -20.84 80.75 -45.84
CA ALA A 644 -21.71 80.33 -46.95
C ALA A 644 -22.47 81.50 -47.58
N ILE A 645 -22.95 82.42 -46.75
CA ILE A 645 -23.56 83.69 -47.18
C ILE A 645 -22.51 84.54 -47.91
N ALA A 646 -21.28 84.59 -47.42
CA ALA A 646 -20.19 85.29 -48.09
C ALA A 646 -19.76 84.65 -49.42
N LEU A 647 -19.85 83.32 -49.56
CA LEU A 647 -19.62 82.59 -50.82
C LEU A 647 -20.76 82.73 -51.83
N GLN A 648 -22.01 82.96 -51.39
CA GLN A 648 -23.14 83.25 -52.28
C GLN A 648 -23.14 84.70 -52.81
N LEU A 649 -22.39 85.60 -52.15
CA LEU A 649 -22.26 87.02 -52.50
C LEU A 649 -21.02 87.33 -53.36
N LEU A 650 -20.18 86.33 -53.63
CA LEU A 650 -19.04 86.35 -54.56
C LEU A 650 -19.40 85.57 -55.82
#